data_AF-A0AAY4BR01-F1
#
_entry.id   AF-A0AAY4BR01-F1
#
_cell.length_a   1.000
_cell.length_b   1.000
_cell.length_c   1.000
_cell.angle_alpha   90.00
_cell.angle_beta   90.00
_cell.angle_gamma   90.00
#
_symmetry.space_group_name_H-M   'P 1'
#
loop_
_entity.id
_entity.type
_entity.pdbx_description
1 polymer ?
#
loop_
_entity_poly.entity_id
_entity_poly.type
_entity_poly.pdbx_seq_one_letter_code
_entity_poly.pdbx_strand_id
1 'polypeptide(L)'
;MATGDVTGYRVLVTPLSPKGHLLTDQQRQIDLKGDESSVLVNDLAAKTEYSVTVSAVYPGRSGDSATVVTETTPLPQVANFRVIEEGLYTLRLAWTPPVGKISGYEIFIPRSDRPGLTYEQTLSGDASSHTLDSLEEDSQYTVSIYGVYPQGQSEPVSVIGRTLKLVPVEELRVQNATTDTVQARWSPVRGATGYRLIWALSDGHIENVNLDETYTYYMIQGLQPGGQYTVTINPIFVDVEGPVTSSQARTLESGAVQTLRATAVTTSTSVTSWNSVPGATGYRLAWGPTPEFLGRDRPRQLALNSSTTEFLLKNLVYDTEYVVSLYVLFGAVVGPGITTTFRTSPLGYVSNFKVMSYTSTSIDVEWSSIVGATEYKLTWSSDGDSARTRYLDRGVLAHRVDGLQPHTLYSISIHAVYGNTEGPKISLSQHTASPSDSGLTQTVREVKVVDIGVSSFTLAWKKMSGVSGYKVTWSPFVGGEERSQRVSASTTTLTVSGLQESSAYKLQVSSVVGDQEGSPVMVTARTLDLPKVTSFVTMETTDNSTVLNWTRVAKASGYLLSWRHISEIESTTELLSPAVTSHKVGELQYGRTYVFSIRPLYGEVEGPVSTLRQRIVGKERLIPVHALPAPPVPIPPNPTTASPASQGDGHAPHTAAISSADAPPISSTASQKEVTMATSRPPGAGCGRVNADIVFLVDESWSIGSNNFAKLKDFLFRVVTYFPSIGPQGTQIAVVHYSDQPRVEFRLNQYRDRSSVLRALRGVRYGGGNTKTGRGISYVLRELFKESMGMRPDVPHVLVVITDGKAQDNVLPPSRIARSLGVSVLAVGVERADVDELRRIAAPTSYKNLFFASSFDDFPLIEGEFIGSLCSESLLSEFKQADDESAQLDTPTDYPEAPNKPQPPCPSPCMKVL
;
A
#
# COMPACT_ATOMS: atom_id res chain seq x y z
N MET A 1 -82.71 3.44 42.93
CA MET A 1 -83.17 3.07 41.57
C MET A 1 -84.50 3.78 41.34
N ALA A 2 -84.76 4.26 40.11
CA ALA A 2 -86.04 4.89 39.78
C ALA A 2 -87.15 3.83 39.66
N THR A 3 -88.38 4.15 40.10
CA THR A 3 -89.53 3.23 40.09
C THR A 3 -90.68 3.79 39.26
N GLY A 4 -90.68 3.45 37.96
CA GLY A 4 -91.70 3.86 36.98
C GLY A 4 -91.10 4.11 35.60
N ASP A 5 -91.95 4.47 34.63
CA ASP A 5 -91.55 4.72 33.24
C ASP A 5 -90.78 6.04 33.09
N VAL A 6 -89.44 5.97 33.26
CA VAL A 6 -88.54 7.12 33.14
C VAL A 6 -88.44 7.55 31.67
N THR A 7 -88.80 8.80 31.38
CA THR A 7 -88.68 9.41 30.04
C THR A 7 -87.31 10.02 29.75
N GLY A 8 -86.52 10.31 30.79
CA GLY A 8 -85.18 10.87 30.68
C GLY A 8 -84.52 11.08 32.03
N TYR A 9 -83.26 11.54 32.03
CA TYR A 9 -82.54 11.92 33.25
C TYR A 9 -82.02 13.34 33.12
N ARG A 10 -82.21 14.17 34.16
CA ARG A 10 -81.66 15.53 34.23
C ARG A 10 -80.47 15.53 35.17
N VAL A 11 -79.31 15.86 34.62
CA VAL A 11 -78.05 16.03 35.36
C VAL A 11 -77.80 17.53 35.53
N LEU A 12 -77.64 17.96 36.78
CA LEU A 12 -77.26 19.32 37.16
C LEU A 12 -75.84 19.28 37.72
N VAL A 13 -74.93 20.03 37.11
CA VAL A 13 -73.51 20.13 37.52
C VAL A 13 -73.25 21.55 37.98
N THR A 14 -73.02 21.73 39.29
CA THR A 14 -72.88 23.04 39.91
C THR A 14 -71.55 23.11 40.66
N PRO A 15 -70.64 24.06 40.36
CA PRO A 15 -69.41 24.23 41.13
C PRO A 15 -69.72 24.68 42.56
N LEU A 16 -68.89 24.28 43.51
CA LEU A 16 -68.91 24.78 44.87
C LEU A 16 -67.87 25.90 45.01
N SER A 17 -68.19 26.91 45.80
CA SER A 17 -67.21 27.85 46.33
C SER A 17 -66.30 27.17 47.38
N PRO A 18 -65.11 27.72 47.69
CA PRO A 18 -64.24 27.24 48.77
C PRO A 18 -64.83 27.26 50.21
N LYS A 19 -66.12 27.59 50.36
CA LYS A 19 -66.90 27.51 51.60
C LYS A 19 -68.05 26.49 51.49
N GLY A 20 -68.01 25.58 50.52
CA GLY A 20 -69.02 24.55 50.28
C GLY A 20 -70.38 25.07 49.76
N HIS A 21 -70.52 26.36 49.44
CA HIS A 21 -71.78 26.90 48.93
C HIS A 21 -71.86 26.70 47.41
N LEU A 22 -72.99 26.20 46.92
CA LEU A 22 -73.28 25.99 45.50
C LEU A 22 -73.32 27.33 44.73
N LEU A 23 -72.56 27.42 43.64
CA LEU A 23 -72.55 28.56 42.73
C LEU A 23 -73.58 28.34 41.61
N THR A 24 -74.86 28.50 41.95
CA THR A 24 -76.01 28.24 41.05
C THR A 24 -75.95 29.05 39.75
N ASP A 25 -75.32 30.22 39.75
CA ASP A 25 -75.16 31.07 38.55
C ASP A 25 -74.22 30.45 37.50
N GLN A 26 -73.48 29.40 37.88
CA GLN A 26 -72.60 28.61 37.02
C GLN A 26 -73.10 27.16 36.84
N GLN A 27 -74.33 26.86 37.27
CA GLN A 27 -74.95 25.53 37.14
C GLN A 27 -75.18 25.18 35.66
N ARG A 28 -74.62 24.05 35.21
CA ARG A 28 -74.91 23.46 33.90
C ARG A 28 -75.99 22.40 34.03
N GLN A 29 -77.01 22.46 33.18
CA GLN A 29 -78.02 21.40 33.02
C GLN A 29 -77.70 20.58 31.78
N ILE A 30 -77.80 19.26 31.90
CA ILE A 30 -77.75 18.32 30.79
C ILE A 30 -78.98 17.40 30.91
N ASP A 31 -79.81 17.37 29.86
CA ASP A 31 -80.95 16.47 29.76
C ASP A 31 -80.59 15.27 28.88
N LEU A 32 -80.76 14.07 29.43
CA LEU A 32 -80.49 12.77 28.81
C LEU A 32 -81.79 12.03 28.53
N LYS A 33 -81.78 11.14 27.54
CA LYS A 33 -82.92 10.26 27.22
C LYS A 33 -83.05 9.11 28.21
N GLY A 34 -84.22 8.46 28.25
CA GLY A 34 -84.51 7.36 29.17
C GLY A 34 -83.62 6.11 28.98
N ASP A 35 -83.03 5.95 27.80
CA ASP A 35 -82.11 4.88 27.42
C ASP A 35 -80.62 5.20 27.69
N GLU A 36 -80.28 6.44 28.07
CA GLU A 36 -78.90 6.88 28.31
C GLU A 36 -78.54 6.77 29.80
N SER A 37 -77.58 5.88 30.14
CA SER A 37 -77.16 5.60 31.52
C SER A 37 -75.84 6.27 31.95
N SER A 38 -75.22 7.07 31.08
CA SER A 38 -73.91 7.71 31.35
C SER A 38 -73.73 8.96 30.47
N VAL A 39 -73.11 10.00 31.02
CA VAL A 39 -72.78 11.25 30.30
C VAL A 39 -71.36 11.71 30.61
N LEU A 40 -70.66 12.23 29.59
CA LEU A 40 -69.38 12.90 29.75
C LEU A 40 -69.61 14.41 29.95
N VAL A 41 -69.04 14.98 31.01
CA VAL A 41 -69.13 16.41 31.30
C VAL A 41 -67.79 17.07 31.03
N ASN A 42 -67.73 17.92 30.00
CA ASN A 42 -66.52 18.60 29.55
C ASN A 42 -66.38 20.01 30.17
N ASP A 43 -65.21 20.61 30.00
CA ASP A 43 -64.91 22.02 30.31
C ASP A 43 -65.23 22.41 31.75
N LEU A 44 -64.90 21.54 32.69
CA LEU A 44 -64.88 21.81 34.13
C LEU A 44 -63.54 22.48 34.51
N ALA A 45 -63.57 23.33 35.54
CA ALA A 45 -62.34 23.87 36.13
C ALA A 45 -61.57 22.77 36.86
N ALA A 46 -60.24 22.82 36.86
CA ALA A 46 -59.38 21.90 37.61
C ALA A 46 -59.40 22.24 39.12
N LYS A 47 -59.10 21.25 39.98
CA LYS A 47 -59.01 21.41 41.44
C LYS A 47 -60.21 22.15 42.04
N THR A 48 -61.41 21.77 41.59
CA THR A 48 -62.68 22.43 41.91
C THR A 48 -63.71 21.37 42.29
N GLU A 49 -64.38 21.55 43.43
CA GLU A 49 -65.52 20.70 43.82
C GLU A 49 -66.75 21.00 42.97
N TYR A 50 -67.40 19.96 42.46
CA TYR A 50 -68.67 20.01 41.75
C TYR A 50 -69.70 19.12 42.43
N SER A 51 -70.89 19.67 42.67
CA SER A 51 -72.09 18.93 43.03
C SER A 51 -72.77 18.48 41.73
N VAL A 52 -72.79 17.17 41.50
CA VAL A 52 -73.48 16.53 40.38
C VAL A 52 -74.77 15.90 40.92
N THR A 53 -75.92 16.48 40.56
CA THR A 53 -77.25 15.98 40.93
C THR A 53 -77.93 15.36 39.73
N VAL A 54 -78.17 14.06 39.76
CA VAL A 54 -78.94 13.34 38.75
C VAL A 54 -80.37 13.15 39.26
N SER A 55 -81.36 13.45 38.43
CA SER A 55 -82.78 13.28 38.74
C SER A 55 -83.49 12.54 37.60
N ALA A 56 -84.39 11.61 37.93
CA ALA A 56 -85.24 10.97 36.93
C ALA A 56 -86.32 11.94 36.45
N VAL A 57 -86.67 11.90 35.17
CA VAL A 57 -87.74 12.72 34.58
C VAL A 57 -88.86 11.80 34.09
N TYR A 58 -90.06 12.00 34.62
CA TYR A 58 -91.27 11.26 34.28
C TYR A 58 -92.24 12.18 33.49
N PRO A 59 -93.26 11.62 32.80
CA PRO A 59 -94.31 12.41 32.18
C PRO A 59 -94.98 13.38 33.18
N GLY A 60 -94.76 14.68 32.99
CA GLY A 60 -95.33 15.75 33.81
C GLY A 60 -94.77 15.92 35.24
N ARG A 61 -93.73 15.19 35.65
CA ARG A 61 -93.11 15.35 36.99
C ARG A 61 -91.62 14.99 37.03
N SER A 62 -90.86 15.70 37.85
CA SER A 62 -89.53 15.24 38.28
C SER A 62 -89.68 14.09 39.29
N GLY A 63 -88.76 13.13 39.24
CA GLY A 63 -88.60 12.05 40.20
C GLY A 63 -87.54 12.35 41.25
N ASP A 64 -87.25 11.34 42.07
CA ASP A 64 -86.18 11.41 43.08
C ASP A 64 -84.82 11.73 42.45
N SER A 65 -83.99 12.44 43.22
CA SER A 65 -82.63 12.80 42.83
C SER A 65 -81.57 12.11 43.69
N ALA A 66 -80.40 11.92 43.10
CA ALA A 66 -79.18 11.52 43.78
C ALA A 66 -78.10 12.57 43.51
N THR A 67 -77.48 13.08 44.57
CA THR A 67 -76.40 14.07 44.49
C THR A 67 -75.09 13.45 44.96
N VAL A 68 -74.02 13.66 44.21
CA VAL A 68 -72.64 13.37 44.60
C VAL A 68 -71.81 14.65 44.49
N VAL A 69 -70.91 14.87 45.44
CA VAL A 69 -69.88 15.91 45.34
C VAL A 69 -68.57 15.23 44.94
N THR A 70 -67.86 15.80 43.98
CA THR A 70 -66.56 15.30 43.52
C THR A 70 -65.64 16.47 43.19
N GLU A 71 -64.36 16.37 43.53
CA GLU A 71 -63.34 17.31 43.09
C GLU A 71 -62.78 16.89 41.71
N THR A 72 -62.49 17.86 40.86
CA THR A 72 -61.69 17.64 39.64
C THR A 72 -60.20 17.58 39.98
N THR A 73 -59.44 16.73 39.28
CA THR A 73 -57.97 16.66 39.47
C THR A 73 -57.29 17.99 39.10
N PRO A 74 -56.10 18.29 39.66
CA PRO A 74 -55.26 19.36 39.13
C PRO A 74 -54.86 19.12 37.67
N LEU A 75 -54.44 20.17 36.96
CA LEU A 75 -53.94 20.06 35.58
C LEU A 75 -52.66 19.21 35.54
N PRO A 76 -52.52 18.26 34.57
CA PRO A 76 -51.34 17.41 34.49
C PRO A 76 -50.04 18.21 34.30
N GLN A 77 -49.01 17.83 35.06
CA GLN A 77 -47.67 18.41 34.94
C GLN A 77 -46.91 17.83 33.75
N VAL A 78 -45.90 18.57 33.27
CA VAL A 78 -44.97 18.11 32.23
C VAL A 78 -44.13 16.93 32.75
N ALA A 79 -44.20 15.77 32.09
CA ALA A 79 -43.53 14.56 32.53
C ALA A 79 -42.10 14.44 31.96
N ASN A 80 -41.21 13.74 32.67
CA ASN A 80 -39.84 13.41 32.25
C ASN A 80 -38.98 14.62 31.81
N PHE A 81 -39.25 15.83 32.34
CA PHE A 81 -38.47 17.02 32.02
C PHE A 81 -37.01 16.88 32.48
N ARG A 82 -36.07 16.99 31.54
CA ARG A 82 -34.65 16.79 31.78
C ARG A 82 -33.76 17.56 30.79
N VAL A 83 -32.54 17.86 31.20
CA VAL A 83 -31.44 18.17 30.28
C VAL A 83 -31.05 16.87 29.55
N ILE A 84 -30.81 16.97 28.24
CA ILE A 84 -30.33 15.86 27.40
C ILE A 84 -28.96 16.13 26.75
N GLU A 85 -28.52 17.39 26.73
CA GLU A 85 -27.25 17.84 26.15
C GLU A 85 -26.75 19.05 26.94
N GLU A 86 -25.52 18.99 27.45
CA GLU A 86 -24.83 20.11 28.10
C GLU A 86 -23.80 20.65 27.11
N GLY A 87 -23.95 21.91 26.68
CA GLY A 87 -23.00 22.59 25.80
C GLY A 87 -22.23 23.70 26.51
N LEU A 88 -21.32 24.37 25.80
CA LEU A 88 -20.49 25.44 26.37
C LEU A 88 -21.29 26.70 26.73
N TYR A 89 -22.27 27.06 25.88
CA TYR A 89 -23.18 28.20 26.05
C TYR A 89 -24.66 27.81 25.86
N THR A 90 -24.97 26.51 25.92
CA THR A 90 -26.28 25.96 25.57
C THR A 90 -26.70 24.85 26.53
N LEU A 91 -28.01 24.68 26.72
CA LEU A 91 -28.60 23.55 27.43
C LEU A 91 -29.79 23.02 26.63
N ARG A 92 -29.72 21.77 26.17
CA ARG A 92 -30.82 21.13 25.43
C ARG A 92 -31.72 20.37 26.39
N LEU A 93 -33.01 20.66 26.32
CA LEU A 93 -34.05 20.15 27.19
C LEU A 93 -34.98 19.21 26.43
N ALA A 94 -35.50 18.19 27.10
CA ALA A 94 -36.57 17.34 26.58
C ALA A 94 -37.57 16.95 27.67
N TRP A 95 -38.80 16.66 27.25
CA TRP A 95 -39.90 16.22 28.11
C TRP A 95 -40.85 15.28 27.35
N THR A 96 -41.77 14.66 28.09
CA THR A 96 -42.89 13.90 27.54
C THR A 96 -44.16 14.75 27.60
N PRO A 97 -44.87 14.97 26.48
CA PRO A 97 -46.16 15.65 26.47
C PRO A 97 -47.17 15.04 27.47
N PRO A 98 -47.85 15.86 28.29
CA PRO A 98 -48.83 15.39 29.25
C PRO A 98 -50.14 14.95 28.59
N VAL A 99 -50.93 14.14 29.30
CA VAL A 99 -52.20 13.59 28.78
C VAL A 99 -53.30 14.66 28.80
N GLY A 100 -53.64 15.20 27.64
CA GLY A 100 -54.75 16.12 27.46
C GLY A 100 -54.63 16.99 26.21
N LYS A 101 -55.64 17.83 25.93
CA LYS A 101 -55.54 18.84 24.86
C LYS A 101 -54.86 20.10 25.41
N ILE A 102 -53.55 20.11 25.35
CA ILE A 102 -52.70 21.24 25.73
C ILE A 102 -52.70 22.32 24.63
N SER A 103 -52.55 23.59 25.01
CA SER A 103 -52.44 24.74 24.10
C SER A 103 -50.97 25.05 23.75
N GLY A 104 -50.05 24.85 24.71
CA GLY A 104 -48.63 25.13 24.59
C GLY A 104 -47.86 24.77 25.85
N TYR A 105 -46.56 25.04 25.87
CA TYR A 105 -45.73 25.04 27.08
C TYR A 105 -45.13 26.42 27.29
N GLU A 106 -44.66 26.68 28.50
CA GLU A 106 -43.90 27.89 28.78
C GLU A 106 -42.70 27.53 29.63
N ILE A 107 -41.51 27.87 29.14
CA ILE A 107 -40.25 27.70 29.86
C ILE A 107 -39.89 29.03 30.50
N PHE A 108 -39.54 29.00 31.78
CA PHE A 108 -39.01 30.17 32.49
C PHE A 108 -37.70 29.85 33.21
N ILE A 109 -36.79 30.83 33.20
CA ILE A 109 -35.50 30.78 33.89
C ILE A 109 -35.38 32.05 34.75
N PRO A 110 -35.28 31.95 36.09
CA PRO A 110 -35.02 33.11 36.93
C PRO A 110 -33.60 33.61 36.70
N ARG A 111 -33.43 34.92 36.47
CA ARG A 111 -32.11 35.51 36.19
C ARG A 111 -31.33 35.76 37.48
N SER A 112 -30.20 35.07 37.62
CA SER A 112 -29.27 35.24 38.76
C SER A 112 -28.72 36.66 38.89
N ASP A 113 -28.59 37.40 37.77
CA ASP A 113 -28.08 38.78 37.74
C ASP A 113 -29.13 39.84 38.15
N ARG A 114 -30.42 39.52 38.01
CA ARG A 114 -31.54 40.47 38.21
C ARG A 114 -32.75 39.79 38.85
N PRO A 115 -32.83 39.78 40.20
CA PRO A 115 -34.00 39.30 40.92
C PRO A 115 -35.28 40.01 40.42
N GLY A 116 -36.25 39.22 39.95
CA GLY A 116 -37.51 39.74 39.39
C GLY A 116 -37.51 39.93 37.87
N LEU A 117 -36.42 39.60 37.14
CA LEU A 117 -36.49 39.30 35.72
C LEU A 117 -36.34 37.80 35.47
N THR A 118 -37.20 37.30 34.59
CA THR A 118 -37.19 35.95 34.02
C THR A 118 -36.78 36.03 32.55
N TYR A 119 -36.12 34.98 32.05
CA TYR A 119 -36.23 34.64 30.63
C TYR A 119 -37.47 33.77 30.49
N GLU A 120 -38.36 34.10 29.56
CA GLU A 120 -39.63 33.41 29.32
C GLU A 120 -39.75 33.06 27.83
N GLN A 121 -40.10 31.82 27.54
CA GLN A 121 -40.25 31.30 26.18
C GLN A 121 -41.48 30.41 26.07
N THR A 122 -42.53 30.92 25.43
CA THR A 122 -43.73 30.15 25.07
C THR A 122 -43.40 29.21 23.90
N LEU A 123 -43.95 27.99 23.92
CA LEU A 123 -43.74 26.92 22.94
C LEU A 123 -45.07 26.29 22.51
N SER A 124 -45.11 25.75 21.29
CA SER A 124 -46.28 25.04 20.75
C SER A 124 -46.57 23.72 21.48
N GLY A 125 -47.83 23.29 21.53
CA GLY A 125 -48.27 22.12 22.32
C GLY A 125 -47.74 20.76 21.83
N ASP A 126 -47.23 20.69 20.61
CA ASP A 126 -46.54 19.55 20.02
C ASP A 126 -45.04 19.49 20.34
N ALA A 127 -44.47 20.53 20.96
CA ALA A 127 -43.07 20.54 21.37
C ALA A 127 -42.78 19.50 22.47
N SER A 128 -41.68 18.76 22.30
CA SER A 128 -41.15 17.79 23.26
C SER A 128 -39.67 18.01 23.61
N SER A 129 -39.04 19.02 22.99
CA SER A 129 -37.67 19.46 23.28
C SER A 129 -37.46 20.91 22.88
N HIS A 130 -36.53 21.59 23.55
CA HIS A 130 -36.11 22.96 23.22
C HIS A 130 -34.64 23.14 23.61
N THR A 131 -33.91 23.97 22.86
CA THR A 131 -32.51 24.31 23.17
C THR A 131 -32.47 25.73 23.70
N LEU A 132 -31.95 25.89 24.91
CA LEU A 132 -31.54 27.19 25.43
C LEU A 132 -30.17 27.54 24.87
N ASP A 133 -30.01 28.79 24.42
CA ASP A 133 -28.74 29.36 23.96
C ASP A 133 -28.36 30.60 24.77
N SER A 134 -27.25 31.24 24.38
CA SER A 134 -26.78 32.51 24.96
C SER A 134 -26.53 32.46 26.48
N LEU A 135 -26.13 31.28 27.00
CA LEU A 135 -25.78 31.06 28.40
C LEU A 135 -24.30 31.35 28.68
N GLU A 136 -23.95 31.57 29.95
CA GLU A 136 -22.57 31.79 30.41
C GLU A 136 -21.83 30.45 30.59
N GLU A 137 -20.50 30.44 30.47
CA GLU A 137 -19.65 29.25 30.68
C GLU A 137 -19.65 28.77 32.15
N ASP A 138 -19.45 27.47 32.40
CA ASP A 138 -19.27 26.85 33.72
C ASP A 138 -20.37 27.17 34.76
N SER A 139 -21.57 27.52 34.29
CA SER A 139 -22.62 28.19 35.05
C SER A 139 -23.86 27.30 35.21
N GLN A 140 -24.47 27.37 36.39
CA GLN A 140 -25.58 26.50 36.78
C GLN A 140 -26.93 27.22 36.63
N TYR A 141 -27.83 26.64 35.83
CA TYR A 141 -29.16 27.17 35.57
C TYR A 141 -30.24 26.24 36.14
N THR A 142 -31.23 26.84 36.81
CA THR A 142 -32.47 26.15 37.21
C THR A 142 -33.55 26.53 36.21
N VAL A 143 -33.86 25.64 35.28
CA VAL A 143 -34.88 25.84 34.25
C VAL A 143 -36.19 25.26 34.75
N SER A 144 -37.31 25.93 34.51
CA SER A 144 -38.64 25.43 34.87
C SER A 144 -39.59 25.46 33.67
N ILE A 145 -40.54 24.52 33.62
CA ILE A 145 -41.55 24.42 32.57
C ILE A 145 -42.93 24.11 33.15
N TYR A 146 -43.99 24.72 32.60
CA TYR A 146 -45.37 24.30 32.84
C TYR A 146 -46.14 24.10 31.54
N GLY A 147 -47.21 23.31 31.60
CA GLY A 147 -48.15 23.12 30.51
C GLY A 147 -49.24 24.19 30.54
N VAL A 148 -49.54 24.77 29.38
CA VAL A 148 -50.59 25.79 29.21
C VAL A 148 -51.82 25.13 28.60
N TYR A 149 -52.92 25.07 29.35
CA TYR A 149 -54.19 24.47 28.94
C TYR A 149 -55.28 25.54 28.75
N PRO A 150 -56.39 25.23 28.03
CA PRO A 150 -57.54 26.14 27.95
C PRO A 150 -58.17 26.51 29.29
N GLN A 151 -57.94 25.71 30.34
CA GLN A 151 -58.46 25.91 31.69
C GLN A 151 -57.46 26.60 32.66
N GLY A 152 -56.20 26.81 32.25
CA GLY A 152 -55.15 27.39 33.10
C GLY A 152 -53.75 26.79 32.86
N GLN A 153 -52.78 27.19 33.68
CA GLN A 153 -51.42 26.64 33.69
C GLN A 153 -51.32 25.44 34.66
N SER A 154 -50.46 24.47 34.37
CA SER A 154 -50.09 23.44 35.35
C SER A 154 -49.16 24.01 36.43
N GLU A 155 -49.00 23.27 37.53
CA GLU A 155 -47.84 23.45 38.41
C GLU A 155 -46.53 23.30 37.60
N PRO A 156 -45.47 24.04 37.92
CA PRO A 156 -44.19 23.98 37.21
C PRO A 156 -43.33 22.79 37.63
N VAL A 157 -42.53 22.27 36.69
CA VAL A 157 -41.51 21.25 36.91
C VAL A 157 -40.13 21.83 36.60
N SER A 158 -39.17 21.68 37.51
CA SER A 158 -37.84 22.28 37.39
C SER A 158 -36.74 21.24 37.19
N VAL A 159 -35.71 21.60 36.43
CA VAL A 159 -34.46 20.84 36.26
C VAL A 159 -33.26 21.76 36.45
N ILE A 160 -32.16 21.20 36.96
CA ILE A 160 -30.86 21.88 37.02
C ILE A 160 -29.99 21.35 35.88
N GLY A 161 -29.37 22.27 35.13
CA GLY A 161 -28.28 21.98 34.18
C GLY A 161 -27.07 22.87 34.46
N ARG A 162 -25.89 22.44 34.04
CA ARG A 162 -24.67 23.26 34.07
C ARG A 162 -24.08 23.33 32.67
N THR A 163 -23.71 24.51 32.21
CA THR A 163 -22.91 24.65 30.98
C THR A 163 -21.51 24.08 31.18
N LEU A 164 -20.88 23.66 30.09
CA LEU A 164 -19.53 23.11 30.09
C LEU A 164 -18.48 24.19 30.33
N LYS A 165 -17.21 23.75 30.41
CA LYS A 165 -16.03 24.60 30.58
C LYS A 165 -14.92 24.16 29.63
N LEU A 166 -14.19 25.13 29.08
CA LEU A 166 -12.94 24.90 28.35
C LEU A 166 -11.85 24.37 29.29
N VAL A 167 -11.51 23.08 29.15
CA VAL A 167 -10.46 22.41 29.94
C VAL A 167 -9.40 21.78 29.02
N PRO A 168 -8.11 21.72 29.42
CA PRO A 168 -7.05 21.11 28.62
C PRO A 168 -7.21 19.59 28.50
N VAL A 169 -6.46 18.99 27.57
CA VAL A 169 -6.32 17.54 27.45
C VAL A 169 -5.34 17.01 28.50
N GLU A 170 -5.78 16.03 29.30
CA GLU A 170 -4.92 15.37 30.28
C GLU A 170 -4.13 14.19 29.69
N GLU A 171 -3.01 13.86 30.34
CA GLU A 171 -2.14 12.72 30.01
C GLU A 171 -1.62 12.65 28.56
N LEU A 172 -1.31 13.78 27.91
CA LEU A 172 -0.58 13.75 26.63
C LEU A 172 0.79 13.06 26.82
N ARG A 173 0.95 11.89 26.20
CA ARG A 173 2.18 11.09 26.17
C ARG A 173 2.60 10.89 24.72
N VAL A 174 3.90 10.95 24.47
CA VAL A 174 4.47 10.83 23.14
C VAL A 174 5.61 9.80 23.16
N GLN A 175 5.51 8.78 22.30
CA GLN A 175 6.25 7.52 22.43
C GLN A 175 6.46 6.82 21.08
N ASN A 176 7.16 5.67 21.09
CA ASN A 176 7.32 4.77 19.94
C ASN A 176 7.88 5.45 18.67
N ALA A 177 8.86 6.34 18.85
CA ALA A 177 9.48 7.06 17.74
C ALA A 177 10.31 6.15 16.82
N THR A 178 10.05 6.23 15.51
CA THR A 178 10.92 5.69 14.45
C THR A 178 11.81 6.80 13.88
N THR A 179 12.39 6.59 12.70
CA THR A 179 13.02 7.65 11.88
C THR A 179 12.08 8.78 11.45
N ASP A 180 10.79 8.47 11.36
CA ASP A 180 9.85 9.15 10.47
C ASP A 180 8.41 9.18 11.01
N THR A 181 8.18 8.52 12.15
CA THR A 181 6.87 8.44 12.81
C THR A 181 7.02 8.56 14.34
N VAL A 182 5.98 9.06 15.00
CA VAL A 182 5.91 9.24 16.46
C VAL A 182 4.45 9.02 16.89
N GLN A 183 4.20 8.23 17.94
CA GLN A 183 2.86 8.02 18.48
C GLN A 183 2.53 9.04 19.58
N ALA A 184 1.46 9.81 19.40
CA ALA A 184 0.85 10.64 20.44
C ALA A 184 -0.37 9.92 21.04
N ARG A 185 -0.60 10.04 22.35
CA ARG A 185 -1.73 9.43 23.08
C ARG A 185 -2.18 10.33 24.22
N TRP A 186 -3.48 10.37 24.52
CA TRP A 186 -4.07 11.24 25.54
C TRP A 186 -5.37 10.67 26.12
N SER A 187 -5.91 11.32 27.17
CA SER A 187 -7.20 11.00 27.78
C SER A 187 -8.35 11.83 27.20
N PRO A 188 -9.58 11.28 27.03
CA PRO A 188 -10.73 12.02 26.50
C PRO A 188 -11.15 13.22 27.36
N VAL A 189 -11.60 14.30 26.71
CA VAL A 189 -12.14 15.50 27.37
C VAL A 189 -13.67 15.49 27.31
N ARG A 190 -14.36 15.68 28.45
CA ARG A 190 -15.83 15.65 28.53
C ARG A 190 -16.45 16.79 27.72
N GLY A 191 -17.21 16.43 26.68
CA GLY A 191 -17.95 17.37 25.83
C GLY A 191 -17.10 18.05 24.74
N ALA A 192 -15.84 17.64 24.58
CA ALA A 192 -15.08 17.98 23.38
C ALA A 192 -15.60 17.15 22.20
N THR A 193 -16.02 17.80 21.13
CA THR A 193 -16.48 17.19 19.87
C THR A 193 -15.32 16.79 18.95
N GLY A 194 -14.08 17.09 19.36
CA GLY A 194 -12.87 16.74 18.64
C GLY A 194 -11.60 17.29 19.32
N TYR A 195 -10.47 17.12 18.64
CA TYR A 195 -9.15 17.61 19.08
C TYR A 195 -8.37 18.14 17.88
N ARG A 196 -7.64 19.25 18.03
CA ARG A 196 -6.56 19.59 17.12
C ARG A 196 -5.24 19.09 17.68
N LEU A 197 -4.51 18.31 16.90
CA LEU A 197 -3.14 17.89 17.19
C LEU A 197 -2.18 18.62 16.23
N ILE A 198 -1.11 19.17 16.78
CA ILE A 198 -0.12 20.03 16.10
C ILE A 198 1.26 19.44 16.40
N TRP A 199 2.17 19.43 15.42
CA TRP A 199 3.58 19.12 15.67
C TRP A 199 4.48 20.14 14.98
N ALA A 200 5.46 20.64 15.73
CA ALA A 200 6.43 21.61 15.29
C ALA A 200 7.84 21.02 15.38
N LEU A 201 8.59 21.01 14.28
CA LEU A 201 10.03 20.75 14.28
C LEU A 201 10.76 21.95 14.91
N SER A 202 11.90 21.72 15.58
CA SER A 202 12.67 22.78 16.27
C SER A 202 13.16 23.93 15.38
N ASP A 203 13.06 23.84 14.05
CA ASP A 203 13.40 24.88 13.08
C ASP A 203 12.24 25.83 12.76
N GLY A 204 11.00 25.48 13.14
CA GLY A 204 9.79 26.25 12.88
C GLY A 204 8.85 25.68 11.82
N HIS A 205 9.11 24.49 11.25
CA HIS A 205 8.11 23.81 10.40
C HIS A 205 6.96 23.25 11.26
N ILE A 206 5.72 23.63 10.96
CA ILE A 206 4.52 23.31 11.76
C ILE A 206 3.46 22.63 10.88
N GLU A 207 2.99 21.47 11.33
CA GLU A 207 1.88 20.71 10.75
C GLU A 207 0.79 20.46 11.80
N ASN A 208 -0.44 20.20 11.36
CA ASN A 208 -1.56 19.91 12.25
C ASN A 208 -2.64 19.05 11.58
N VAL A 209 -3.46 18.40 12.41
CA VAL A 209 -4.65 17.63 12.03
C VAL A 209 -5.79 17.90 13.01
N ASN A 210 -7.02 17.99 12.51
CA ASN A 210 -8.23 17.97 13.34
C ASN A 210 -8.76 16.53 13.37
N LEU A 211 -9.09 16.04 14.57
CA LEU A 211 -9.56 14.69 14.87
C LEU A 211 -10.93 14.79 15.54
N ASP A 212 -11.79 13.79 15.32
CA ASP A 212 -13.08 13.71 16.02
C ASP A 212 -12.94 13.22 17.47
N GLU A 213 -14.03 13.31 18.23
CA GLU A 213 -14.13 12.94 19.65
C GLU A 213 -13.73 11.49 19.97
N THR A 214 -13.70 10.58 19.00
CA THR A 214 -13.35 9.16 19.22
C THR A 214 -11.85 8.91 19.34
N TYR A 215 -11.01 9.87 18.90
CA TYR A 215 -9.56 9.72 18.93
C TYR A 215 -8.97 9.91 20.33
N THR A 216 -8.25 8.88 20.80
CA THR A 216 -7.44 8.90 22.04
C THR A 216 -5.94 8.71 21.79
N TYR A 217 -5.56 8.49 20.52
CA TYR A 217 -4.18 8.44 20.06
C TYR A 217 -4.12 8.76 18.57
N TYR A 218 -2.94 9.17 18.11
CA TYR A 218 -2.65 9.41 16.70
C TYR A 218 -1.22 8.98 16.38
N MET A 219 -0.99 8.51 15.16
CA MET A 219 0.34 8.21 14.67
C MET A 219 0.78 9.37 13.78
N ILE A 220 1.70 10.20 14.26
CA ILE A 220 2.31 11.26 13.47
C ILE A 220 3.30 10.58 12.50
N GLN A 221 3.32 10.98 11.23
CA GLN A 221 4.11 10.37 10.16
C GLN A 221 4.73 11.47 9.29
N GLY A 222 5.69 11.11 8.41
CA GLY A 222 6.36 12.07 7.52
C GLY A 222 7.48 12.90 8.19
N LEU A 223 7.88 12.52 9.40
CA LEU A 223 8.85 13.25 10.21
C LEU A 223 10.28 13.09 9.68
N GLN A 224 11.15 14.06 9.98
CA GLN A 224 12.56 14.02 9.59
C GLN A 224 13.40 13.14 10.55
N PRO A 225 14.31 12.28 10.06
CA PRO A 225 15.22 11.50 10.90
C PRO A 225 16.11 12.35 11.82
N GLY A 226 16.21 11.96 13.09
CA GLY A 226 16.96 12.67 14.13
C GLY A 226 16.36 13.99 14.62
N GLY A 227 15.28 14.46 13.98
CA GLY A 227 14.57 15.71 14.29
C GLY A 227 13.89 15.69 15.66
N GLN A 228 13.89 16.85 16.32
CA GLN A 228 13.22 17.06 17.61
C GLN A 228 11.91 17.84 17.39
N TYR A 229 10.83 17.31 17.95
CA TYR A 229 9.47 17.77 17.70
C TYR A 229 8.76 18.16 19.00
N THR A 230 8.06 19.31 18.95
CA THR A 230 7.09 19.72 19.98
C THR A 230 5.70 19.33 19.49
N VAL A 231 5.11 18.31 20.11
CA VAL A 231 3.72 17.88 19.85
C VAL A 231 2.80 18.62 20.80
N THR A 232 1.75 19.24 20.30
CA THR A 232 0.76 20.01 21.07
C THR A 232 -0.65 19.58 20.69
N ILE A 233 -1.55 19.49 21.66
CA ILE A 233 -2.96 19.16 21.43
C ILE A 233 -3.86 20.17 22.14
N ASN A 234 -5.00 20.53 21.53
CA ASN A 234 -6.11 21.22 22.20
C ASN A 234 -7.45 20.54 21.87
N PRO A 235 -8.39 20.48 22.82
CA PRO A 235 -9.74 19.99 22.56
C PRO A 235 -10.57 21.04 21.81
N ILE A 236 -11.60 20.60 21.09
CA ILE A 236 -12.55 21.44 20.34
C ILE A 236 -13.94 21.20 20.89
N PHE A 237 -14.67 22.27 21.21
CA PHE A 237 -16.04 22.25 21.72
C PHE A 237 -16.96 22.93 20.69
N VAL A 238 -17.53 22.14 19.77
CA VAL A 238 -18.28 22.60 18.59
C VAL A 238 -17.41 23.46 17.67
N ASP A 239 -17.42 24.79 17.85
CA ASP A 239 -16.67 25.79 17.09
C ASP A 239 -15.59 26.51 17.93
N VAL A 240 -15.51 26.23 19.24
CA VAL A 240 -14.57 26.88 20.17
C VAL A 240 -13.37 25.98 20.48
N GLU A 241 -12.16 26.52 20.36
CA GLU A 241 -10.92 25.82 20.72
C GLU A 241 -10.59 25.99 22.21
N GLY A 242 -10.36 24.87 22.90
CA GLY A 242 -9.97 24.83 24.31
C GLY A 242 -8.45 24.99 24.53
N PRO A 243 -7.99 24.88 25.80
CA PRO A 243 -6.60 25.11 26.17
C PRO A 243 -5.63 24.04 25.63
N VAL A 244 -4.44 24.47 25.24
CA VAL A 244 -3.38 23.60 24.71
C VAL A 244 -2.65 22.80 25.79
N THR A 245 -2.05 21.68 25.40
CA THR A 245 -1.13 20.86 26.19
C THR A 245 -0.04 20.29 25.28
N SER A 246 1.23 20.31 25.71
CA SER A 246 2.39 20.00 24.85
C SER A 246 3.36 19.00 25.46
N SER A 247 4.03 18.22 24.61
CA SER A 247 5.08 17.25 24.94
C SER A 247 6.20 17.27 23.89
N GLN A 248 7.42 16.93 24.30
CA GLN A 248 8.58 16.79 23.40
C GLN A 248 8.69 15.35 22.86
N ALA A 249 9.28 15.20 21.68
CA ALA A 249 9.68 13.93 21.07
C ALA A 249 10.93 14.10 20.21
N ARG A 250 11.63 13.00 19.92
CA ARG A 250 12.75 12.98 18.96
C ARG A 250 12.72 11.70 18.15
N THR A 251 12.85 11.81 16.83
CA THR A 251 12.95 10.67 15.91
C THR A 251 14.35 10.04 15.93
N LEU A 252 14.46 8.82 15.44
CA LEU A 252 15.72 8.10 15.31
C LEU A 252 16.58 8.68 14.17
N GLU A 253 17.89 8.77 14.39
CA GLU A 253 18.84 9.35 13.41
C GLU A 253 19.06 8.44 12.18
N SER A 254 18.82 7.12 12.30
CA SER A 254 18.83 6.20 11.17
C SER A 254 18.05 4.90 11.44
N GLY A 255 17.33 4.43 10.43
CA GLY A 255 16.55 3.18 10.43
C GLY A 255 17.11 2.13 9.46
N ALA A 256 18.33 2.31 8.95
CA ALA A 256 18.96 1.41 8.00
C ALA A 256 19.78 0.31 8.70
N VAL A 257 19.85 -0.87 8.09
CA VAL A 257 20.81 -1.91 8.48
C VAL A 257 22.22 -1.47 8.06
N GLN A 258 23.14 -1.39 9.02
CA GLN A 258 24.52 -0.94 8.82
C GLN A 258 25.44 -2.05 8.31
N THR A 259 25.12 -3.32 8.63
CA THR A 259 25.89 -4.48 8.20
C THR A 259 24.99 -5.56 7.61
N LEU A 260 25.26 -5.98 6.39
CA LEU A 260 24.72 -7.20 5.78
C LEU A 260 25.90 -8.05 5.29
N ARG A 261 25.96 -9.32 5.71
CA ARG A 261 27.05 -10.25 5.34
C ARG A 261 26.48 -11.60 4.94
N ALA A 262 27.06 -12.21 3.91
CA ALA A 262 26.92 -13.62 3.60
C ALA A 262 28.16 -14.38 4.10
N THR A 263 27.95 -15.48 4.82
CA THR A 263 28.97 -16.29 5.49
C THR A 263 28.63 -17.78 5.37
N ALA A 264 29.54 -18.67 5.77
CA ALA A 264 29.34 -20.13 5.72
C ALA A 264 28.78 -20.63 4.36
N VAL A 265 29.24 -20.02 3.26
CA VAL A 265 28.78 -20.31 1.90
C VAL A 265 29.27 -21.69 1.46
N THR A 266 28.37 -22.50 0.90
CA THR A 266 28.64 -23.85 0.40
C THR A 266 28.24 -23.99 -1.07
N THR A 267 28.15 -25.23 -1.56
CA THR A 267 27.61 -25.57 -2.89
C THR A 267 26.11 -25.26 -3.06
N SER A 268 25.34 -25.15 -1.96
CA SER A 268 23.88 -25.04 -2.02
C SER A 268 23.24 -24.24 -0.88
N THR A 269 24.03 -23.71 0.05
CA THR A 269 23.57 -22.93 1.22
C THR A 269 24.46 -21.71 1.49
N SER A 270 23.94 -20.73 2.23
CA SER A 270 24.66 -19.53 2.68
C SER A 270 23.97 -18.94 3.92
N VAL A 271 24.73 -18.50 4.92
CA VAL A 271 24.20 -17.85 6.12
C VAL A 271 24.29 -16.35 5.95
N THR A 272 23.13 -15.68 5.91
CA THR A 272 23.02 -14.22 5.79
C THR A 272 22.77 -13.63 7.17
N SER A 273 23.60 -12.67 7.61
CA SER A 273 23.55 -12.07 8.95
C SER A 273 23.58 -10.54 8.91
N TRP A 274 22.86 -9.88 9.81
CA TRP A 274 22.78 -8.42 9.94
C TRP A 274 22.66 -7.93 11.39
N ASN A 275 22.71 -6.61 11.60
CA ASN A 275 22.47 -5.99 12.90
C ASN A 275 20.97 -5.73 13.13
N SER A 276 20.51 -5.84 14.37
CA SER A 276 19.17 -5.39 14.78
C SER A 276 19.00 -3.88 14.57
N VAL A 277 17.76 -3.44 14.31
CA VAL A 277 17.40 -2.04 14.08
C VAL A 277 16.30 -1.64 15.08
N PRO A 278 16.50 -0.59 15.91
CA PRO A 278 15.47 -0.12 16.85
C PRO A 278 14.18 0.30 16.14
N GLY A 279 13.03 0.03 16.76
CA GLY A 279 11.70 0.35 16.20
C GLY A 279 11.23 -0.54 15.04
N ALA A 280 12.08 -1.41 14.49
CA ALA A 280 11.70 -2.31 13.40
C ALA A 280 10.61 -3.30 13.86
N THR A 281 9.58 -3.48 13.02
CA THR A 281 8.53 -4.49 13.17
C THR A 281 8.86 -5.80 12.47
N GLY A 282 9.78 -5.77 11.50
CA GLY A 282 10.25 -6.94 10.76
C GLY A 282 11.35 -6.60 9.77
N TYR A 283 11.68 -7.59 8.93
CA TYR A 283 12.59 -7.46 7.80
C TYR A 283 12.03 -8.16 6.56
N ARG A 284 12.43 -7.74 5.36
CA ARG A 284 12.18 -8.45 4.09
C ARG A 284 13.53 -8.80 3.47
N LEU A 285 13.83 -10.09 3.37
CA LEU A 285 15.05 -10.62 2.77
C LEU A 285 14.74 -11.13 1.35
N ALA A 286 15.52 -10.71 0.36
CA ALA A 286 15.39 -11.12 -1.03
C ALA A 286 16.74 -11.61 -1.60
N TRP A 287 16.75 -12.67 -2.40
CA TRP A 287 17.95 -13.26 -2.97
C TRP A 287 17.70 -13.98 -4.30
N GLY A 288 18.72 -14.02 -5.16
CA GLY A 288 18.66 -14.71 -6.45
C GLY A 288 19.99 -14.67 -7.20
N PRO A 289 20.20 -15.54 -8.21
CA PRO A 289 21.36 -15.48 -9.09
C PRO A 289 21.51 -14.10 -9.73
N THR A 290 22.72 -13.57 -9.89
CA THR A 290 22.93 -12.21 -10.43
C THR A 290 22.19 -11.95 -11.76
N PRO A 291 22.17 -12.86 -12.75
CA PRO A 291 21.43 -12.64 -14.01
C PRO A 291 19.90 -12.60 -13.82
N GLU A 292 19.36 -13.41 -12.91
CA GLU A 292 17.93 -13.44 -12.59
C GLU A 292 17.53 -12.20 -11.77
N PHE A 293 18.33 -11.84 -10.76
CA PHE A 293 18.11 -10.70 -9.85
C PHE A 293 18.18 -9.34 -10.55
N LEU A 294 18.89 -9.26 -11.68
CA LEU A 294 18.96 -8.08 -12.56
C LEU A 294 18.01 -8.19 -13.77
N GLY A 295 17.35 -9.34 -13.96
CA GLY A 295 16.47 -9.63 -15.10
C GLY A 295 15.02 -9.22 -14.88
N ARG A 296 14.11 -9.84 -15.66
CA ARG A 296 12.65 -9.68 -15.49
C ARG A 296 12.05 -10.65 -14.48
N ASP A 297 12.81 -11.65 -14.04
CA ASP A 297 12.36 -12.65 -13.08
C ASP A 297 12.42 -12.09 -11.64
N ARG A 298 11.41 -12.39 -10.83
CA ARG A 298 11.34 -11.88 -9.46
C ARG A 298 12.27 -12.70 -8.56
N PRO A 299 13.25 -12.08 -7.86
CA PRO A 299 14.12 -12.81 -6.96
C PRO A 299 13.33 -13.40 -5.78
N ARG A 300 13.81 -14.53 -5.24
CA ARG A 300 13.19 -15.21 -4.09
C ARG A 300 13.14 -14.25 -2.92
N GLN A 301 12.03 -14.20 -2.18
CA GLN A 301 11.83 -13.24 -1.10
C GLN A 301 11.07 -13.85 0.08
N LEU A 302 11.33 -13.32 1.27
CA LEU A 302 10.75 -13.78 2.54
C LEU A 302 10.61 -12.60 3.51
N ALA A 303 9.47 -12.53 4.20
CA ALA A 303 9.27 -11.65 5.35
C ALA A 303 9.73 -12.37 6.64
N LEU A 304 10.36 -11.61 7.54
CA LEU A 304 10.97 -12.07 8.77
C LEU A 304 10.53 -11.15 9.93
N ASN A 305 10.49 -11.67 11.15
CA ASN A 305 10.15 -10.87 12.33
C ASN A 305 11.30 -9.94 12.76
N SER A 306 11.02 -8.97 13.62
CA SER A 306 11.99 -7.98 14.10
C SER A 306 13.15 -8.56 14.94
N SER A 307 12.97 -9.75 15.51
CA SER A 307 14.02 -10.48 16.24
C SER A 307 14.98 -11.27 15.35
N THR A 308 14.68 -11.48 14.06
CA THR A 308 15.57 -12.22 13.16
C THR A 308 16.71 -11.33 12.68
N THR A 309 17.93 -11.67 13.09
CA THR A 309 19.19 -11.05 12.63
C THR A 309 20.07 -11.98 11.78
N GLU A 310 19.65 -13.23 11.58
CA GLU A 310 20.37 -14.23 10.79
C GLU A 310 19.39 -15.17 10.08
N PHE A 311 19.71 -15.58 8.85
CA PHE A 311 18.89 -16.51 8.07
C PHE A 311 19.73 -17.42 7.15
N LEU A 312 19.42 -18.72 7.17
CA LEU A 312 20.09 -19.76 6.37
C LEU A 312 19.38 -19.93 5.01
N LEU A 313 19.99 -19.40 3.97
CA LEU A 313 19.63 -19.65 2.58
C LEU A 313 19.92 -21.11 2.22
N LYS A 314 18.99 -21.76 1.51
CA LYS A 314 19.06 -23.16 1.08
C LYS A 314 18.62 -23.32 -0.38
N ASN A 315 18.90 -24.48 -0.97
CA ASN A 315 18.53 -24.83 -2.34
C ASN A 315 19.01 -23.77 -3.36
N LEU A 316 20.25 -23.32 -3.16
CA LEU A 316 20.98 -22.48 -4.09
C LEU A 316 21.61 -23.36 -5.17
N VAL A 317 21.72 -22.82 -6.39
CA VAL A 317 22.47 -23.44 -7.49
C VAL A 317 23.97 -23.29 -7.21
N TYR A 318 24.77 -24.30 -7.55
CA TYR A 318 26.22 -24.32 -7.36
C TYR A 318 26.95 -23.42 -8.38
N ASP A 319 28.19 -23.03 -8.05
CA ASP A 319 29.06 -22.10 -8.81
C ASP A 319 28.38 -20.80 -9.31
N THR A 320 27.29 -20.39 -8.65
CA THR A 320 26.42 -19.31 -9.11
C THR A 320 26.64 -18.08 -8.25
N GLU A 321 26.83 -16.92 -8.88
CA GLU A 321 26.87 -15.63 -8.18
C GLU A 321 25.44 -15.25 -7.77
N TYR A 322 25.23 -14.95 -6.49
CA TYR A 322 23.98 -14.56 -5.88
C TYR A 322 24.06 -13.11 -5.38
N VAL A 323 23.00 -12.36 -5.62
CA VAL A 323 22.72 -11.07 -4.96
C VAL A 323 21.77 -11.32 -3.80
N VAL A 324 21.98 -10.62 -2.69
CA VAL A 324 21.07 -10.61 -1.52
C VAL A 324 20.78 -9.17 -1.14
N SER A 325 19.50 -8.82 -0.96
CA SER A 325 19.07 -7.53 -0.41
C SER A 325 18.19 -7.74 0.83
N LEU A 326 18.38 -6.89 1.83
CA LEU A 326 17.62 -6.90 3.08
C LEU A 326 17.02 -5.51 3.29
N TYR A 327 15.71 -5.47 3.53
CA TYR A 327 14.94 -4.27 3.83
C TYR A 327 14.39 -4.34 5.26
N VAL A 328 14.24 -3.19 5.92
CA VAL A 328 13.63 -3.08 7.26
C VAL A 328 12.13 -2.82 7.10
N LEU A 329 11.30 -3.28 8.02
CA LEU A 329 9.84 -3.03 8.01
C LEU A 329 9.42 -2.24 9.24
N PHE A 330 8.68 -1.15 9.04
CA PHE A 330 8.09 -0.31 10.09
C PHE A 330 6.56 -0.26 9.89
N GLY A 331 5.86 -1.22 10.48
CA GLY A 331 4.44 -1.47 10.19
C GLY A 331 4.26 -1.94 8.75
N ALA A 332 3.52 -1.17 7.94
CA ALA A 332 3.39 -1.40 6.51
C ALA A 332 4.55 -0.82 5.67
N VAL A 333 5.34 0.11 6.24
CA VAL A 333 6.37 0.87 5.50
C VAL A 333 7.64 0.03 5.33
N VAL A 334 8.24 0.07 4.13
CA VAL A 334 9.50 -0.61 3.82
C VAL A 334 10.65 0.39 3.86
N GLY A 335 11.50 0.28 4.88
CA GLY A 335 12.71 1.09 5.05
C GLY A 335 13.83 0.76 4.05
N PRO A 336 14.84 1.64 3.94
CA PRO A 336 15.89 1.55 2.92
C PRO A 336 16.68 0.24 3.02
N GLY A 337 16.77 -0.48 1.89
CA GLY A 337 17.39 -1.80 1.84
C GLY A 337 18.88 -1.80 1.48
N ILE A 338 19.66 -2.59 2.21
CA ILE A 338 21.09 -2.85 1.97
C ILE A 338 21.26 -4.10 1.09
N THR A 339 22.35 -4.17 0.31
CA THR A 339 22.63 -5.28 -0.63
C THR A 339 24.05 -5.83 -0.45
N THR A 340 24.24 -7.13 -0.66
CA THR A 340 25.54 -7.80 -0.71
C THR A 340 25.55 -8.91 -1.77
N THR A 341 26.73 -9.43 -2.13
CA THR A 341 26.89 -10.51 -3.13
C THR A 341 27.79 -11.63 -2.62
N PHE A 342 27.51 -12.87 -3.04
CA PHE A 342 28.36 -14.04 -2.79
C PHE A 342 28.25 -15.05 -3.94
N ARG A 343 29.27 -15.87 -4.20
CA ARG A 343 29.20 -16.98 -5.16
C ARG A 343 29.15 -18.30 -4.39
N THR A 344 28.19 -19.17 -4.69
CA THR A 344 28.17 -20.54 -4.15
C THR A 344 29.38 -21.32 -4.65
N SER A 345 29.85 -22.29 -3.86
CA SER A 345 30.94 -23.17 -4.32
C SER A 345 30.50 -23.99 -5.54
N PRO A 346 31.39 -24.32 -6.49
CA PRO A 346 31.12 -25.36 -7.48
C PRO A 346 30.95 -26.72 -6.80
N LEU A 347 30.27 -27.66 -7.45
CA LEU A 347 30.30 -29.05 -7.05
C LEU A 347 31.76 -29.54 -7.03
N GLY A 348 32.22 -29.97 -5.87
CA GLY A 348 33.63 -30.32 -5.64
C GLY A 348 34.09 -31.49 -6.50
N TYR A 349 35.21 -31.29 -7.19
CA TYR A 349 35.93 -32.29 -7.96
C TYR A 349 36.63 -33.28 -7.00
N VAL A 350 36.51 -34.59 -7.26
CA VAL A 350 37.19 -35.65 -6.50
C VAL A 350 38.71 -35.58 -6.70
N SER A 351 39.41 -34.96 -5.76
CA SER A 351 40.86 -34.74 -5.87
C SER A 351 41.69 -35.97 -5.50
N ASN A 352 42.94 -35.99 -5.97
CA ASN A 352 43.90 -37.09 -5.78
C ASN A 352 43.40 -38.49 -6.21
N PHE A 353 42.45 -38.56 -7.14
CA PHE A 353 41.93 -39.81 -7.67
C PHE A 353 43.00 -40.57 -8.48
N LYS A 354 43.49 -41.68 -7.91
CA LYS A 354 44.68 -42.41 -8.37
C LYS A 354 44.49 -43.93 -8.30
N VAL A 355 45.22 -44.66 -9.13
CA VAL A 355 45.45 -46.10 -8.95
C VAL A 355 46.55 -46.30 -7.90
N MET A 356 46.32 -47.20 -6.95
CA MET A 356 47.27 -47.55 -5.88
C MET A 356 48.04 -48.84 -6.21
N SER A 357 47.33 -49.83 -6.74
CA SER A 357 47.83 -51.13 -7.17
C SER A 357 46.92 -51.72 -8.25
N TYR A 358 47.44 -52.62 -9.06
CA TYR A 358 46.65 -53.39 -10.01
C TYR A 358 47.26 -54.77 -10.21
N THR A 359 46.43 -55.71 -10.66
CA THR A 359 46.79 -57.09 -10.96
C THR A 359 46.31 -57.44 -12.37
N SER A 360 46.32 -58.73 -12.72
CA SER A 360 45.65 -59.22 -13.93
C SER A 360 44.11 -59.24 -13.83
N THR A 361 43.53 -59.10 -12.64
CA THR A 361 42.07 -59.25 -12.41
C THR A 361 41.43 -58.17 -11.52
N SER A 362 42.22 -57.22 -11.02
CA SER A 362 41.74 -56.16 -10.12
C SER A 362 42.55 -54.86 -10.22
N ILE A 363 41.92 -53.74 -9.87
CA ILE A 363 42.54 -52.41 -9.78
C ILE A 363 42.07 -51.74 -8.48
N ASP A 364 43.02 -51.32 -7.65
CA ASP A 364 42.80 -50.54 -6.42
C ASP A 364 42.87 -49.04 -6.71
N VAL A 365 41.87 -48.29 -6.26
CA VAL A 365 41.79 -46.82 -6.43
C VAL A 365 41.58 -46.10 -5.10
N GLU A 366 42.12 -44.89 -4.97
CA GLU A 366 42.02 -44.01 -3.79
C GLU A 366 41.74 -42.56 -4.22
N TRP A 367 41.07 -41.77 -3.37
CA TRP A 367 40.74 -40.36 -3.57
C TRP A 367 40.64 -39.56 -2.27
N SER A 368 40.60 -38.22 -2.36
CA SER A 368 40.37 -37.33 -1.21
C SER A 368 38.89 -37.25 -0.80
N SER A 369 38.65 -37.03 0.49
CA SER A 369 37.36 -36.58 1.03
C SER A 369 36.96 -35.21 0.47
N ILE A 370 35.71 -35.05 0.01
CA ILE A 370 35.20 -33.78 -0.54
C ILE A 370 34.14 -33.18 0.38
N VAL A 371 34.24 -31.87 0.62
CA VAL A 371 33.34 -31.13 1.51
C VAL A 371 31.92 -31.11 0.92
N GLY A 372 30.93 -31.54 1.71
CA GLY A 372 29.53 -31.60 1.30
C GLY A 372 29.13 -32.84 0.50
N ALA A 373 30.05 -33.73 0.15
CA ALA A 373 29.70 -35.01 -0.48
C ALA A 373 28.96 -35.92 0.50
N THR A 374 27.82 -36.47 0.06
CA THR A 374 27.02 -37.47 0.80
C THR A 374 27.42 -38.89 0.45
N GLU A 375 27.77 -39.13 -0.82
CA GLU A 375 28.21 -40.42 -1.35
C GLU A 375 29.24 -40.21 -2.48
N TYR A 376 29.85 -41.30 -2.96
CA TYR A 376 30.66 -41.36 -4.17
C TYR A 376 30.11 -42.39 -5.14
N LYS A 377 30.03 -42.03 -6.43
CA LYS A 377 29.61 -42.92 -7.53
C LYS A 377 30.82 -43.30 -8.38
N LEU A 378 31.31 -44.52 -8.16
CA LEU A 378 32.39 -45.15 -8.93
C LEU A 378 31.80 -45.94 -10.11
N THR A 379 32.37 -45.81 -11.31
CA THR A 379 31.90 -46.46 -12.54
C THR A 379 33.08 -46.86 -13.43
N TRP A 380 33.12 -48.11 -13.89
CA TRP A 380 34.20 -48.64 -14.73
C TRP A 380 33.72 -49.44 -15.95
N SER A 381 34.48 -49.38 -17.04
CA SER A 381 34.23 -50.08 -18.30
C SER A 381 35.54 -50.34 -19.05
N SER A 382 35.67 -51.50 -19.68
CA SER A 382 36.63 -51.71 -20.78
C SER A 382 35.98 -51.32 -22.10
N ASP A 383 36.78 -51.15 -23.16
CA ASP A 383 36.22 -50.87 -24.48
C ASP A 383 35.29 -52.02 -24.94
N GLY A 384 34.12 -51.68 -25.46
CA GLY A 384 33.04 -52.61 -25.78
C GLY A 384 32.27 -53.24 -24.59
N ASP A 385 32.65 -53.02 -23.32
CA ASP A 385 31.91 -53.53 -22.15
C ASP A 385 30.89 -52.50 -21.62
N SER A 386 29.81 -53.02 -21.05
CA SER A 386 28.82 -52.24 -20.29
C SER A 386 29.43 -51.60 -19.04
N ALA A 387 29.13 -50.33 -18.78
CA ALA A 387 29.66 -49.61 -17.63
C ALA A 387 29.06 -50.12 -16.32
N ARG A 388 29.92 -50.72 -15.48
CA ARG A 388 29.57 -51.21 -14.14
C ARG A 388 29.67 -50.07 -13.13
N THR A 389 28.69 -49.91 -12.24
CA THR A 389 28.61 -48.78 -11.28
C THR A 389 28.45 -49.27 -9.85
N ARG A 390 29.06 -48.55 -8.91
CA ARG A 390 28.98 -48.76 -7.46
C ARG A 390 28.82 -47.41 -6.74
N TYR A 391 27.81 -47.31 -5.88
CA TYR A 391 27.68 -46.22 -4.92
C TYR A 391 28.40 -46.60 -3.61
N LEU A 392 29.04 -45.62 -2.97
CA LEU A 392 29.91 -45.75 -1.80
C LEU A 392 29.61 -44.61 -0.82
N ASP A 393 29.62 -44.89 0.49
CA ASP A 393 29.43 -43.87 1.53
C ASP A 393 30.54 -42.79 1.50
N ARG A 394 30.22 -41.57 1.92
CA ARG A 394 31.17 -40.43 2.08
C ARG A 394 32.45 -40.74 2.88
N GLY A 395 32.44 -41.73 3.76
CA GLY A 395 33.59 -42.20 4.51
C GLY A 395 34.53 -43.13 3.72
N VAL A 396 34.10 -43.64 2.57
CA VAL A 396 34.91 -44.52 1.71
C VAL A 396 35.77 -43.67 0.78
N LEU A 397 37.08 -43.70 1.02
CA LEU A 397 38.09 -42.94 0.27
C LEU A 397 38.99 -43.84 -0.61
N ALA A 398 38.78 -45.16 -0.57
CA ALA A 398 39.46 -46.13 -1.43
C ALA A 398 38.55 -47.33 -1.72
N HIS A 399 38.73 -47.95 -2.89
CA HIS A 399 37.96 -49.12 -3.29
C HIS A 399 38.76 -50.03 -4.21
N ARG A 400 38.52 -51.35 -4.11
CA ARG A 400 39.04 -52.35 -5.02
C ARG A 400 38.01 -52.67 -6.08
N VAL A 401 38.39 -52.56 -7.35
CA VAL A 401 37.59 -52.99 -8.49
C VAL A 401 38.08 -54.38 -8.89
N ASP A 402 37.32 -55.41 -8.52
CA ASP A 402 37.59 -56.82 -8.85
C ASP A 402 36.79 -57.31 -10.08
N GLY A 403 37.15 -58.49 -10.60
CA GLY A 403 36.44 -59.12 -11.72
C GLY A 403 36.73 -58.46 -13.07
N LEU A 404 38.00 -58.09 -13.28
CA LEU A 404 38.51 -57.50 -14.51
C LEU A 404 39.21 -58.56 -15.38
N GLN A 405 39.26 -58.33 -16.69
CA GLN A 405 39.98 -59.20 -17.62
C GLN A 405 41.49 -58.84 -17.64
N PRO A 406 42.42 -59.80 -17.80
CA PRO A 406 43.85 -59.52 -17.96
C PRO A 406 44.19 -58.73 -19.24
N HIS A 407 45.33 -58.03 -19.23
CA HIS A 407 45.84 -57.24 -20.38
C HIS A 407 44.81 -56.27 -21.02
N THR A 408 43.81 -55.84 -20.25
CA THR A 408 42.65 -55.08 -20.75
C THR A 408 42.68 -53.65 -20.22
N LEU A 409 42.42 -52.68 -21.09
CA LEU A 409 42.30 -51.27 -20.72
C LEU A 409 40.93 -50.99 -20.10
N TYR A 410 40.92 -50.57 -18.84
CA TYR A 410 39.72 -50.08 -18.16
C TYR A 410 39.79 -48.57 -18.00
N SER A 411 38.70 -47.88 -18.36
CA SER A 411 38.41 -46.54 -17.86
C SER A 411 37.65 -46.67 -16.54
N ILE A 412 38.18 -46.08 -15.47
CA ILE A 412 37.58 -46.07 -14.13
C ILE A 412 37.30 -44.61 -13.78
N SER A 413 36.08 -44.34 -13.31
CA SER A 413 35.60 -42.98 -13.11
C SER A 413 34.83 -42.80 -11.82
N ILE A 414 34.90 -41.61 -11.24
CA ILE A 414 34.28 -41.27 -9.96
C ILE A 414 33.61 -39.90 -10.01
N HIS A 415 32.53 -39.75 -9.24
CA HIS A 415 31.79 -38.52 -9.01
C HIS A 415 31.52 -38.42 -7.50
N ALA A 416 31.66 -37.23 -6.93
CA ALA A 416 31.08 -36.94 -5.62
C ALA A 416 29.57 -36.68 -5.80
N VAL A 417 28.73 -37.21 -4.92
CA VAL A 417 27.28 -37.02 -4.94
C VAL A 417 26.89 -36.06 -3.83
N TYR A 418 26.00 -35.11 -4.13
CA TYR A 418 25.57 -34.03 -3.24
C TYR A 418 24.04 -34.13 -3.06
N GLY A 419 23.61 -35.04 -2.18
CA GLY A 419 22.20 -35.41 -2.07
C GLY A 419 21.71 -36.07 -3.36
N ASN A 420 20.92 -35.35 -4.16
CA ASN A 420 20.37 -35.85 -5.43
C ASN A 420 21.18 -35.41 -6.66
N THR A 421 22.27 -34.65 -6.50
CA THR A 421 23.05 -34.09 -7.61
C THR A 421 24.40 -34.78 -7.74
N GLU A 422 24.67 -35.38 -8.89
CA GLU A 422 26.00 -35.94 -9.20
C GLU A 422 26.96 -34.82 -9.63
N GLY A 423 28.14 -34.79 -9.02
CA GLY A 423 29.21 -33.85 -9.34
C GLY A 423 29.99 -34.21 -10.61
N PRO A 424 31.03 -33.43 -10.95
CA PRO A 424 31.79 -33.59 -12.18
C PRO A 424 32.43 -34.98 -12.29
N LYS A 425 32.29 -35.61 -13.47
CA LYS A 425 32.92 -36.91 -13.77
C LYS A 425 34.44 -36.77 -13.86
N ILE A 426 35.15 -37.57 -13.09
CA ILE A 426 36.61 -37.69 -13.14
C ILE A 426 36.95 -39.10 -13.55
N SER A 427 37.85 -39.28 -14.52
CA SER A 427 38.15 -40.60 -15.10
C SER A 427 39.64 -40.80 -15.28
N LEU A 428 40.14 -41.96 -14.87
CA LEU A 428 41.49 -42.45 -15.16
C LEU A 428 41.40 -43.69 -16.06
N SER A 429 42.51 -44.03 -16.71
CA SER A 429 42.60 -45.19 -17.61
C SER A 429 43.79 -46.05 -17.21
N GLN A 430 43.58 -47.35 -17.04
CA GLN A 430 44.59 -48.28 -16.53
C GLN A 430 44.47 -49.64 -17.23
N HIS A 431 45.60 -50.20 -17.67
CA HIS A 431 45.67 -51.59 -18.12
C HIS A 431 45.78 -52.54 -16.91
N THR A 432 45.05 -53.65 -16.93
CA THR A 432 45.38 -54.80 -16.06
C THR A 432 46.68 -55.47 -16.53
N ALA A 433 47.39 -56.12 -15.61
CA ALA A 433 48.64 -56.81 -15.92
C ALA A 433 48.41 -58.02 -16.84
N SER A 434 49.43 -58.37 -17.64
CA SER A 434 49.49 -59.68 -18.29
C SER A 434 49.81 -60.77 -17.24
N PRO A 435 49.25 -61.99 -17.33
CA PRO A 435 49.61 -63.10 -16.43
C PRO A 435 51.08 -63.54 -16.50
N SER A 436 51.80 -63.14 -17.55
CA SER A 436 53.16 -63.60 -17.86
C SER A 436 54.24 -62.50 -17.84
N ASP A 437 53.88 -61.27 -17.48
CA ASP A 437 54.79 -60.12 -17.59
C ASP A 437 55.16 -59.56 -16.21
N SER A 438 56.42 -59.75 -15.82
CA SER A 438 56.98 -59.27 -14.55
C SER A 438 57.69 -57.91 -14.67
N GLY A 439 57.57 -57.21 -15.80
CA GLY A 439 58.12 -55.87 -15.99
C GLY A 439 57.32 -54.79 -15.26
N LEU A 440 57.75 -54.37 -14.07
CA LEU A 440 57.14 -53.21 -13.40
C LEU A 440 57.49 -51.91 -14.14
N THR A 441 56.59 -51.42 -15.00
CA THR A 441 56.57 -50.02 -15.43
C THR A 441 56.18 -49.16 -14.23
N GLN A 442 57.17 -48.61 -13.52
CA GLN A 442 56.97 -48.03 -12.19
C GLN A 442 56.15 -46.74 -12.21
N THR A 443 54.96 -46.77 -11.62
CA THR A 443 54.11 -45.60 -11.37
C THR A 443 54.87 -44.48 -10.64
N VAL A 444 54.72 -43.25 -11.13
CA VAL A 444 55.36 -42.06 -10.53
C VAL A 444 54.78 -41.82 -9.13
N ARG A 445 55.63 -41.70 -8.12
CA ARG A 445 55.19 -41.59 -6.72
C ARG A 445 55.09 -40.13 -6.25
N GLU A 446 54.21 -39.90 -5.26
CA GLU A 446 54.03 -38.59 -4.58
C GLU A 446 53.74 -37.42 -5.52
N VAL A 447 53.03 -37.67 -6.64
CA VAL A 447 52.53 -36.62 -7.53
C VAL A 447 51.52 -35.76 -6.78
N LYS A 448 51.74 -34.44 -6.79
CA LYS A 448 50.90 -33.44 -6.10
C LYS A 448 50.98 -32.08 -6.80
N VAL A 449 49.96 -31.26 -6.59
CA VAL A 449 50.02 -29.81 -6.91
C VAL A 449 50.57 -29.09 -5.69
N VAL A 450 51.56 -28.21 -5.87
CA VAL A 450 52.26 -27.48 -4.79
C VAL A 450 52.03 -25.97 -4.82
N ASP A 451 51.57 -25.42 -5.95
CA ASP A 451 51.15 -24.03 -6.08
C ASP A 451 50.01 -23.91 -7.11
N ILE A 452 49.13 -22.93 -6.89
CA ILE A 452 47.90 -22.68 -7.66
C ILE A 452 47.76 -21.18 -7.91
N GLY A 453 47.82 -20.78 -9.18
CA GLY A 453 47.56 -19.41 -9.61
C GLY A 453 46.20 -19.23 -10.26
N VAL A 454 45.92 -17.98 -10.68
CA VAL A 454 44.72 -17.62 -11.45
C VAL A 454 44.71 -18.25 -12.86
N SER A 455 45.88 -18.56 -13.42
CA SER A 455 46.01 -19.14 -14.78
C SER A 455 47.15 -20.16 -14.91
N SER A 456 47.50 -20.81 -13.80
CA SER A 456 48.66 -21.72 -13.71
C SER A 456 48.58 -22.71 -12.53
N PHE A 457 49.29 -23.84 -12.64
CA PHE A 457 49.55 -24.79 -11.54
C PHE A 457 51.02 -25.19 -11.53
N THR A 458 51.58 -25.44 -10.35
CA THR A 458 52.88 -26.13 -10.22
C THR A 458 52.67 -27.54 -9.69
N LEU A 459 53.08 -28.53 -10.48
CA LEU A 459 53.14 -29.95 -10.13
C LEU A 459 54.50 -30.29 -9.52
N ALA A 460 54.53 -31.25 -8.59
CA ALA A 460 55.73 -31.85 -8.04
C ALA A 460 55.54 -33.37 -7.87
N TRP A 461 56.62 -34.15 -8.00
CA TRP A 461 56.61 -35.61 -7.85
C TRP A 461 57.95 -36.16 -7.35
N LYS A 462 57.96 -37.41 -6.87
CA LYS A 462 59.19 -38.09 -6.42
C LYS A 462 60.07 -38.47 -7.61
N LYS A 463 61.39 -38.26 -7.49
CA LYS A 463 62.35 -38.75 -8.48
C LYS A 463 62.36 -40.28 -8.52
N MET A 464 62.12 -40.85 -9.70
CA MET A 464 62.20 -42.28 -10.00
C MET A 464 63.58 -42.66 -10.52
N SER A 465 63.98 -43.91 -10.34
CA SER A 465 65.22 -44.51 -10.86
C SER A 465 64.93 -45.42 -12.05
N GLY A 466 65.71 -45.32 -13.14
CA GLY A 466 65.54 -46.16 -14.33
C GLY A 466 64.60 -45.60 -15.41
N VAL A 467 64.07 -44.38 -15.23
CA VAL A 467 63.26 -43.66 -16.23
C VAL A 467 64.15 -42.79 -17.12
N SER A 468 63.79 -42.64 -18.40
CA SER A 468 64.41 -41.66 -19.32
C SER A 468 63.83 -40.25 -19.11
N GLY A 469 62.57 -40.16 -18.67
CA GLY A 469 61.91 -38.90 -18.37
C GLY A 469 60.52 -39.08 -17.77
N TYR A 470 59.74 -37.99 -17.80
CA TYR A 470 58.33 -37.98 -17.45
C TYR A 470 57.54 -37.28 -18.56
N LYS A 471 56.28 -37.65 -18.73
CA LYS A 471 55.31 -36.90 -19.54
C LYS A 471 54.26 -36.33 -18.60
N VAL A 472 54.03 -35.03 -18.71
CA VAL A 472 52.97 -34.31 -17.99
C VAL A 472 51.89 -33.95 -18.99
N THR A 473 50.64 -34.30 -18.70
CA THR A 473 49.48 -34.10 -19.57
C THR A 473 48.40 -33.33 -18.83
N TRP A 474 47.71 -32.41 -19.49
CA TRP A 474 46.62 -31.64 -18.90
C TRP A 474 45.47 -31.37 -19.87
N SER A 475 44.24 -31.46 -19.37
CA SER A 475 43.02 -31.16 -20.13
C SER A 475 41.92 -30.55 -19.23
N PRO A 476 41.13 -29.57 -19.72
CA PRO A 476 40.01 -29.00 -18.95
C PRO A 476 38.96 -30.05 -18.57
N PHE A 477 38.22 -29.82 -17.48
CA PHE A 477 37.07 -30.66 -17.14
C PHE A 477 35.83 -30.44 -18.03
N VAL A 478 35.64 -29.24 -18.58
CA VAL A 478 34.44 -28.85 -19.35
C VAL A 478 34.48 -29.35 -20.82
N GLY A 479 35.49 -30.15 -21.18
CA GLY A 479 35.87 -30.42 -22.56
C GLY A 479 36.88 -29.40 -23.08
N GLY A 480 37.70 -29.82 -24.05
CA GLY A 480 38.81 -29.03 -24.60
C GLY A 480 39.99 -29.92 -24.97
N GLU A 481 40.94 -29.37 -25.74
CA GLU A 481 42.12 -30.11 -26.18
C GLU A 481 42.99 -30.57 -25.00
N GLU A 482 43.55 -31.77 -25.13
CA GLU A 482 44.56 -32.28 -24.23
C GLU A 482 45.95 -31.88 -24.68
N ARG A 483 46.71 -31.25 -23.78
CA ARG A 483 48.08 -30.78 -24.01
C ARG A 483 49.04 -31.63 -23.19
N SER A 484 50.24 -31.88 -23.70
CA SER A 484 51.27 -32.59 -22.94
C SER A 484 52.68 -32.09 -23.21
N GLN A 485 53.57 -32.33 -22.26
CA GLN A 485 54.98 -31.94 -22.29
C GLN A 485 55.84 -33.07 -21.72
N ARG A 486 56.88 -33.48 -22.45
CA ARG A 486 57.93 -34.37 -21.94
C ARG A 486 59.00 -33.56 -21.21
N VAL A 487 59.50 -34.09 -20.09
CA VAL A 487 60.60 -33.53 -19.28
C VAL A 487 61.61 -34.62 -18.91
N SER A 488 62.85 -34.23 -18.62
CA SER A 488 63.95 -35.17 -18.35
C SER A 488 63.82 -35.88 -16.99
N ALA A 489 64.52 -37.01 -16.82
CA ALA A 489 64.53 -37.79 -15.56
C ALA A 489 65.08 -37.02 -14.33
N SER A 490 65.77 -35.89 -14.54
CA SER A 490 66.19 -34.96 -13.49
C SER A 490 65.07 -34.05 -12.98
N THR A 491 64.03 -33.79 -13.79
CA THR A 491 62.94 -32.88 -13.44
C THR A 491 61.94 -33.56 -12.52
N THR A 492 61.65 -32.92 -11.39
CA THR A 492 60.67 -33.37 -10.37
C THR A 492 59.54 -32.36 -10.13
N THR A 493 59.53 -31.25 -10.89
CA THR A 493 58.54 -30.17 -10.78
C THR A 493 58.29 -29.55 -12.14
N LEU A 494 57.04 -29.18 -12.45
CA LEU A 494 56.68 -28.44 -13.66
C LEU A 494 55.56 -27.43 -13.36
N THR A 495 55.76 -26.18 -13.77
CA THR A 495 54.68 -25.17 -13.79
C THR A 495 54.02 -25.15 -15.15
N VAL A 496 52.72 -25.43 -15.19
CA VAL A 496 51.85 -25.30 -16.36
C VAL A 496 51.17 -23.92 -16.28
N SER A 497 51.17 -23.16 -17.38
CA SER A 497 50.64 -21.80 -17.47
C SER A 497 49.78 -21.60 -18.72
N GLY A 498 49.06 -20.47 -18.79
CA GLY A 498 48.10 -20.22 -19.87
C GLY A 498 46.83 -21.06 -19.75
N LEU A 499 46.42 -21.33 -18.50
CA LEU A 499 45.18 -22.02 -18.15
C LEU A 499 44.07 -21.01 -17.89
N GLN A 500 42.83 -21.40 -18.14
CA GLN A 500 41.65 -20.58 -17.88
C GLN A 500 41.46 -20.39 -16.36
N GLU A 501 41.02 -19.20 -15.97
CA GLU A 501 40.64 -18.80 -14.61
C GLU A 501 39.37 -19.49 -14.09
N SER A 502 39.24 -19.60 -12.75
CA SER A 502 38.12 -20.29 -12.08
C SER A 502 37.81 -21.71 -12.60
N SER A 503 38.77 -22.35 -13.28
CA SER A 503 38.53 -23.53 -14.11
C SER A 503 39.32 -24.73 -13.61
N ALA A 504 38.67 -25.89 -13.62
CA ALA A 504 39.27 -27.13 -13.16
C ALA A 504 39.93 -27.91 -14.31
N TYR A 505 41.07 -28.54 -14.00
CA TYR A 505 41.86 -29.35 -14.92
C TYR A 505 42.14 -30.74 -14.36
N LYS A 506 42.12 -31.72 -15.25
CA LYS A 506 42.78 -33.03 -15.07
C LYS A 506 44.25 -32.84 -15.35
N LEU A 507 45.12 -33.31 -14.45
CA LEU A 507 46.57 -33.26 -14.58
C LEU A 507 47.11 -34.69 -14.41
N GLN A 508 47.93 -35.17 -15.34
CA GLN A 508 48.52 -36.51 -15.30
C GLN A 508 50.04 -36.43 -15.35
N VAL A 509 50.73 -37.32 -14.63
CA VAL A 509 52.18 -37.51 -14.74
C VAL A 509 52.48 -39.00 -14.92
N SER A 510 53.08 -39.34 -16.07
CA SER A 510 53.54 -40.69 -16.42
C SER A 510 55.07 -40.75 -16.47
N SER A 511 55.63 -41.91 -16.11
CA SER A 511 57.05 -42.22 -16.32
C SER A 511 57.30 -42.60 -17.77
N VAL A 512 58.43 -42.19 -18.35
CA VAL A 512 58.85 -42.62 -19.69
C VAL A 512 60.11 -43.48 -19.57
N VAL A 513 60.15 -44.62 -20.27
CA VAL A 513 61.28 -45.55 -20.33
C VAL A 513 61.52 -45.92 -21.79
N GLY A 514 62.59 -45.37 -22.39
CA GLY A 514 62.74 -45.39 -23.85
C GLY A 514 61.58 -44.63 -24.50
N ASP A 515 60.84 -45.30 -25.38
CA ASP A 515 59.59 -44.79 -25.97
C ASP A 515 58.32 -45.25 -25.24
N GLN A 516 58.41 -46.17 -24.28
CA GLN A 516 57.24 -46.66 -23.54
C GLN A 516 56.84 -45.71 -22.40
N GLU A 517 55.53 -45.52 -22.26
CA GLU A 517 54.91 -44.69 -21.24
C GLU A 517 54.26 -45.59 -20.17
N GLY A 518 54.66 -45.39 -18.91
CA GLY A 518 54.08 -46.10 -17.75
C GLY A 518 52.80 -45.44 -17.27
N SER A 519 52.00 -46.19 -16.49
CA SER A 519 50.70 -45.77 -16.00
C SER A 519 50.70 -44.35 -15.40
N PRO A 520 49.89 -43.41 -15.94
CA PRO A 520 49.85 -42.04 -15.47
C PRO A 520 49.15 -41.93 -14.10
N VAL A 521 49.76 -41.20 -13.17
CA VAL A 521 49.09 -40.80 -11.93
C VAL A 521 48.36 -39.48 -12.17
N MET A 522 47.05 -39.47 -11.91
CA MET A 522 46.22 -38.28 -12.03
C MET A 522 46.14 -37.50 -10.72
N VAL A 523 46.19 -36.18 -10.82
CA VAL A 523 45.78 -35.21 -9.80
C VAL A 523 44.89 -34.15 -10.45
N THR A 524 44.23 -33.32 -9.64
CA THR A 524 43.28 -32.32 -10.14
C THR A 524 43.43 -31.01 -9.37
N ALA A 525 43.27 -29.89 -10.04
CA ALA A 525 43.21 -28.57 -9.40
C ALA A 525 42.24 -27.63 -10.14
N ARG A 526 41.73 -26.63 -9.42
CA ARG A 526 41.00 -25.48 -9.97
C ARG A 526 41.91 -24.26 -9.89
N THR A 527 42.02 -23.48 -10.96
CA THR A 527 42.69 -22.17 -10.92
C THR A 527 41.93 -21.23 -10.00
N LEU A 528 42.62 -20.22 -9.46
CA LEU A 528 41.98 -19.23 -8.59
C LEU A 528 40.96 -18.38 -9.36
N ASP A 529 39.98 -17.85 -8.64
CA ASP A 529 39.02 -16.88 -9.16
C ASP A 529 39.71 -15.53 -9.47
N LEU A 530 39.13 -14.76 -10.39
CA LEU A 530 39.60 -13.41 -10.71
C LEU A 530 39.45 -12.47 -9.49
N PRO A 531 40.48 -11.66 -9.14
CA PRO A 531 40.37 -10.68 -8.07
C PRO A 531 39.23 -9.68 -8.31
N LYS A 532 38.46 -9.37 -7.27
CA LYS A 532 37.36 -8.40 -7.30
C LYS A 532 37.77 -7.01 -6.82
N VAL A 533 36.97 -6.00 -7.17
CA VAL A 533 37.08 -4.65 -6.59
C VAL A 533 36.81 -4.71 -5.09
N THR A 534 37.48 -3.85 -4.32
CA THR A 534 37.31 -3.74 -2.86
C THR A 534 37.22 -2.27 -2.43
N SER A 535 36.61 -2.02 -1.27
CA SER A 535 36.38 -0.69 -0.71
C SER A 535 35.61 0.26 -1.66
N PHE A 536 34.64 -0.27 -2.41
CA PHE A 536 33.79 0.52 -3.30
C PHE A 536 32.78 1.35 -2.50
N VAL A 537 32.98 2.66 -2.43
CA VAL A 537 32.24 3.60 -1.56
C VAL A 537 31.97 4.93 -2.26
N THR A 538 31.04 5.72 -1.73
CA THR A 538 30.85 7.13 -2.07
C THR A 538 31.68 8.04 -1.15
N MET A 539 32.10 9.19 -1.65
CA MET A 539 32.82 10.21 -0.85
C MET A 539 32.15 11.58 -0.85
N GLU A 540 31.71 12.04 -2.02
CA GLU A 540 31.07 13.35 -2.17
C GLU A 540 29.81 13.21 -3.01
N THR A 541 28.67 13.58 -2.44
CA THR A 541 27.37 13.59 -3.11
C THR A 541 26.85 15.03 -3.11
N THR A 542 26.43 15.51 -4.28
CA THR A 542 25.73 16.79 -4.46
C THR A 542 24.23 16.52 -4.61
N ASP A 543 23.49 17.58 -4.85
CA ASP A 543 22.09 17.55 -5.28
C ASP A 543 21.84 16.80 -6.60
N ASN A 544 22.84 16.70 -7.48
CA ASN A 544 22.71 16.10 -8.82
C ASN A 544 23.83 15.12 -9.25
N SER A 545 24.76 14.78 -8.35
CA SER A 545 25.94 13.97 -8.72
C SER A 545 26.55 13.24 -7.53
N THR A 546 27.36 12.21 -7.79
CA THR A 546 28.14 11.54 -6.74
C THR A 546 29.51 11.06 -7.21
N VAL A 547 30.50 11.16 -6.33
CA VAL A 547 31.87 10.66 -6.51
C VAL A 547 31.98 9.28 -5.85
N LEU A 548 32.33 8.29 -6.65
CA LEU A 548 32.63 6.90 -6.28
C LEU A 548 34.14 6.74 -6.11
N ASN A 549 34.59 5.88 -5.20
CA ASN A 549 35.99 5.54 -4.95
C ASN A 549 36.14 4.02 -4.69
N TRP A 550 37.25 3.41 -5.10
CA TRP A 550 37.57 2.01 -4.87
C TRP A 550 39.08 1.72 -4.85
N THR A 551 39.46 0.61 -4.23
CA THR A 551 40.85 0.13 -4.23
C THR A 551 41.22 -0.47 -5.59
N ARG A 552 42.38 -0.06 -6.14
CA ARG A 552 42.89 -0.54 -7.43
C ARG A 552 43.11 -2.06 -7.42
N VAL A 553 42.60 -2.74 -8.44
CA VAL A 553 42.78 -4.19 -8.61
C VAL A 553 44.03 -4.49 -9.43
N ALA A 554 44.88 -5.40 -8.93
CA ALA A 554 46.12 -5.78 -9.61
C ALA A 554 45.83 -6.61 -10.87
N LYS A 555 46.59 -6.35 -11.95
CA LYS A 555 46.46 -6.98 -13.29
C LYS A 555 45.14 -6.74 -14.04
N ALA A 556 44.21 -5.93 -13.51
CA ALA A 556 43.03 -5.53 -14.28
C ALA A 556 43.43 -4.64 -15.48
N SER A 557 42.78 -4.85 -16.63
CA SER A 557 42.93 -4.05 -17.86
C SER A 557 42.01 -2.83 -17.91
N GLY A 558 40.99 -2.78 -17.05
CA GLY A 558 40.04 -1.69 -16.89
C GLY A 558 38.99 -2.01 -15.84
N TYR A 559 37.95 -1.19 -15.78
CA TYR A 559 36.74 -1.47 -15.00
C TYR A 559 35.49 -1.16 -15.83
N LEU A 560 34.48 -2.00 -15.76
CA LEU A 560 33.13 -1.68 -16.24
C LEU A 560 32.33 -1.15 -15.05
N LEU A 561 31.99 0.14 -15.08
CA LEU A 561 31.10 0.78 -14.13
C LEU A 561 29.69 0.83 -14.73
N SER A 562 28.65 0.63 -13.93
CA SER A 562 27.26 0.84 -14.34
C SER A 562 26.43 1.48 -13.24
N TRP A 563 25.43 2.27 -13.60
CA TRP A 563 24.47 2.86 -12.67
C TRP A 563 23.05 2.95 -13.25
N ARG A 564 22.06 2.96 -12.36
CA ARG A 564 20.64 3.15 -12.68
C ARG A 564 19.86 3.70 -11.50
N HIS A 565 18.72 4.35 -11.74
CA HIS A 565 17.76 4.58 -10.66
C HIS A 565 17.26 3.24 -10.10
N ILE A 566 16.88 3.19 -8.82
CA ILE A 566 16.50 1.92 -8.19
C ILE A 566 15.27 1.26 -8.82
N SER A 567 14.31 2.06 -9.33
CA SER A 567 13.11 1.59 -10.05
C SER A 567 13.35 1.23 -11.51
N GLU A 568 14.41 1.77 -12.14
CA GLU A 568 14.75 1.49 -13.53
C GLU A 568 15.39 0.10 -13.65
N ILE A 569 15.12 -0.63 -14.73
CA ILE A 569 15.75 -1.94 -14.98
C ILE A 569 17.05 -1.77 -15.77
N GLU A 570 17.04 -0.91 -16.79
CA GLU A 570 18.19 -0.61 -17.64
C GLU A 570 19.23 0.22 -16.87
N SER A 571 20.51 0.07 -17.20
CA SER A 571 21.61 0.79 -16.57
C SER A 571 22.53 1.44 -17.59
N THR A 572 22.88 2.70 -17.35
CA THR A 572 24.00 3.35 -18.03
C THR A 572 25.30 2.63 -17.67
N THR A 573 26.17 2.39 -18.65
CA THR A 573 27.45 1.69 -18.48
C THR A 573 28.60 2.52 -19.02
N GLU A 574 29.73 2.55 -18.31
CA GLU A 574 30.93 3.27 -18.70
C GLU A 574 32.20 2.42 -18.51
N LEU A 575 33.10 2.49 -19.48
CA LEU A 575 34.36 1.73 -19.50
C LEU A 575 35.52 2.61 -19.00
N LEU A 576 36.07 2.26 -17.84
CA LEU A 576 37.10 3.03 -17.14
C LEU A 576 38.49 2.38 -17.28
N SER A 577 39.54 3.21 -17.33
CA SER A 577 40.92 2.72 -17.47
C SER A 577 41.46 2.10 -16.17
N PRO A 578 42.49 1.23 -16.22
CA PRO A 578 42.99 0.48 -15.06
C PRO A 578 43.82 1.34 -14.08
N ALA A 579 43.98 2.64 -14.38
CA ALA A 579 44.54 3.64 -13.46
C ALA A 579 43.45 4.35 -12.65
N VAL A 580 42.18 4.30 -13.06
CA VAL A 580 41.07 4.94 -12.36
C VAL A 580 40.76 4.20 -11.05
N THR A 581 40.68 4.96 -9.97
CA THR A 581 40.26 4.50 -8.63
C THR A 581 39.12 5.33 -8.06
N SER A 582 38.70 6.38 -8.77
CA SER A 582 37.57 7.22 -8.41
C SER A 582 36.92 7.81 -9.65
N HIS A 583 35.60 7.90 -9.68
CA HIS A 583 34.85 8.44 -10.82
C HIS A 583 33.64 9.26 -10.34
N LYS A 584 33.29 10.31 -11.09
CA LYS A 584 32.13 11.15 -10.78
C LYS A 584 31.00 10.86 -11.76
N VAL A 585 29.85 10.43 -11.23
CA VAL A 585 28.61 10.28 -12.00
C VAL A 585 27.75 11.54 -11.80
N GLY A 586 27.34 12.18 -12.90
CA GLY A 586 26.48 13.37 -12.93
C GLY A 586 25.09 13.09 -13.53
N GLU A 587 24.32 14.16 -13.76
CA GLU A 587 22.93 14.11 -14.27
C GLU A 587 21.99 13.18 -13.47
N LEU A 588 22.25 13.06 -12.17
CA LEU A 588 21.43 12.27 -11.25
C LEU A 588 20.32 13.15 -10.65
N GLN A 589 19.14 12.58 -10.42
CA GLN A 589 18.00 13.30 -9.86
C GLN A 589 18.11 13.48 -8.34
N TYR A 590 17.85 14.69 -7.85
CA TYR A 590 17.77 15.00 -6.42
C TYR A 590 16.72 14.14 -5.71
N GLY A 591 17.02 13.71 -4.48
CA GLY A 591 16.12 12.94 -3.62
C GLY A 591 15.91 11.48 -4.05
N ARG A 592 16.34 11.08 -5.26
CA ARG A 592 16.25 9.71 -5.79
C ARG A 592 17.40 8.82 -5.30
N THR A 593 17.23 7.50 -5.41
CA THR A 593 18.24 6.51 -4.99
C THR A 593 18.75 5.73 -6.19
N TYR A 594 20.07 5.70 -6.37
CA TYR A 594 20.74 5.03 -7.47
C TYR A 594 21.51 3.80 -6.99
N VAL A 595 21.54 2.77 -7.83
CA VAL A 595 22.35 1.56 -7.65
C VAL A 595 23.57 1.68 -8.56
N PHE A 596 24.76 1.54 -7.99
CA PHE A 596 26.04 1.58 -8.69
C PHE A 596 26.69 0.19 -8.62
N SER A 597 27.27 -0.28 -9.71
CA SER A 597 27.96 -1.58 -9.79
C SER A 597 29.27 -1.43 -10.55
N ILE A 598 30.33 -2.11 -10.11
CA ILE A 598 31.64 -2.09 -10.76
C ILE A 598 32.22 -3.51 -10.88
N ARG A 599 32.74 -3.84 -12.07
CA ARG A 599 33.49 -5.08 -12.35
C ARG A 599 34.91 -4.73 -12.80
N PRO A 600 35.96 -5.41 -12.30
CA PRO A 600 37.30 -5.32 -12.89
C PRO A 600 37.35 -6.16 -14.19
N LEU A 601 38.08 -5.70 -15.19
CA LEU A 601 38.22 -6.39 -16.49
C LEU A 601 39.61 -7.00 -16.64
N TYR A 602 39.72 -8.10 -17.38
CA TYR A 602 40.95 -8.84 -17.63
C TYR A 602 41.06 -9.22 -19.11
N GLY A 603 41.41 -8.25 -19.94
CA GLY A 603 41.16 -8.31 -21.39
C GLY A 603 39.65 -8.27 -21.64
N GLU A 604 39.17 -9.23 -22.44
CA GLU A 604 37.74 -9.40 -22.76
C GLU A 604 36.92 -10.05 -21.62
N VAL A 605 37.56 -10.48 -20.51
CA VAL A 605 36.89 -11.20 -19.42
C VAL A 605 36.41 -10.26 -18.31
N GLU A 606 35.12 -10.29 -18.02
CA GLU A 606 34.51 -9.60 -16.88
C GLU A 606 34.78 -10.33 -15.55
N GLY A 607 35.32 -9.60 -14.57
CA GLY A 607 35.51 -10.08 -13.20
C GLY A 607 34.27 -9.93 -12.29
N PRO A 608 34.38 -10.33 -11.02
CA PRO A 608 33.25 -10.34 -10.07
C PRO A 608 32.76 -8.93 -9.73
N VAL A 609 31.45 -8.78 -9.54
CA VAL A 609 30.81 -7.46 -9.32
C VAL A 609 30.89 -7.01 -7.86
N SER A 610 31.08 -5.71 -7.67
CA SER A 610 30.89 -5.01 -6.40
C SER A 610 29.78 -3.96 -6.56
N THR A 611 28.87 -3.86 -5.60
CA THR A 611 27.65 -3.03 -5.69
C THR A 611 27.52 -2.06 -4.52
N LEU A 612 26.91 -0.91 -4.77
CA LEU A 612 26.69 0.18 -3.82
C LEU A 612 25.34 0.85 -4.10
N ARG A 613 24.70 1.41 -3.07
CA ARG A 613 23.48 2.23 -3.18
C ARG A 613 23.72 3.61 -2.56
N GLN A 614 23.30 4.67 -3.24
CA GLN A 614 23.41 6.05 -2.75
C GLN A 614 22.13 6.82 -3.05
N ARG A 615 21.60 7.55 -2.06
CA ARG A 615 20.58 8.58 -2.27
C ARG A 615 21.26 9.89 -2.63
N ILE A 616 20.79 10.56 -3.68
CA ILE A 616 21.41 11.78 -4.19
C ILE A 616 20.80 12.97 -3.47
N VAL A 617 21.49 13.39 -2.40
CA VAL A 617 21.17 14.58 -1.61
C VAL A 617 22.46 15.36 -1.42
N GLY A 618 22.41 16.67 -1.67
CA GLY A 618 23.57 17.53 -1.48
C GLY A 618 23.93 17.65 0.00
N LYS A 619 25.23 17.82 0.27
CA LYS A 619 25.68 18.26 1.60
C LYS A 619 24.94 19.53 2.00
N GLU A 620 24.41 19.51 3.21
CA GLU A 620 23.63 20.56 3.85
C GLU A 620 24.28 21.94 3.66
N ARG A 621 23.55 22.88 3.04
CA ARG A 621 23.99 24.27 2.95
C ARG A 621 23.85 24.89 4.33
N LEU A 622 24.94 24.82 5.12
CA LEU A 622 25.18 25.74 6.22
C LEU A 622 25.20 27.17 5.66
N ILE A 623 24.04 27.83 5.69
CA ILE A 623 23.92 29.25 5.35
C ILE A 623 24.72 30.02 6.41
N PRO A 624 25.79 30.75 6.05
CA PRO A 624 26.51 31.55 7.02
C PRO A 624 25.59 32.69 7.47
N VAL A 625 25.20 32.68 8.75
CA VAL A 625 24.35 33.71 9.35
C VAL A 625 25.04 35.07 9.16
N HIS A 626 24.59 35.84 8.18
CA HIS A 626 24.92 37.25 8.10
C HIS A 626 24.22 37.94 9.27
N ALA A 627 25.01 38.37 10.25
CA ALA A 627 24.50 39.07 11.41
C ALA A 627 23.72 40.32 10.95
N LEU A 628 22.45 40.38 11.34
CA LEU A 628 21.61 41.57 11.14
C LEU A 628 22.30 42.77 11.82
N PRO A 629 22.50 43.90 11.12
CA PRO A 629 23.03 45.11 11.75
C PRO A 629 22.10 45.57 12.88
N ALA A 630 22.67 45.90 14.03
CA ALA A 630 21.91 46.44 15.16
C ALA A 630 21.23 47.77 14.79
N PRO A 631 20.02 48.06 15.29
CA PRO A 631 19.30 49.29 14.96
C PRO A 631 20.03 50.53 15.50
N PRO A 632 20.19 51.60 14.69
CA PRO A 632 20.88 52.82 15.13
C PRO A 632 20.01 53.69 16.06
N VAL A 633 20.66 54.33 17.03
CA VAL A 633 20.05 55.29 17.97
C VAL A 633 19.85 56.66 17.27
N PRO A 634 18.71 57.36 17.46
CA PRO A 634 18.40 58.59 16.73
C PRO A 634 19.04 59.86 17.33
N ILE A 635 19.61 60.73 16.48
CA ILE A 635 20.02 62.11 16.80
C ILE A 635 19.63 63.03 15.60
N PRO A 636 19.11 64.27 15.81
CA PRO A 636 18.58 65.16 14.77
C PRO A 636 19.51 66.38 14.44
N PRO A 637 19.11 67.42 13.66
CA PRO A 637 18.61 67.36 12.27
C PRO A 637 19.19 68.47 11.33
N ASN A 638 19.14 68.24 10.00
CA ASN A 638 19.14 69.26 8.91
C ASN A 638 20.40 70.18 8.74
N PRO A 639 20.53 71.00 7.67
CA PRO A 639 19.85 71.02 6.35
C PRO A 639 20.86 71.18 5.15
N THR A 640 20.37 71.73 4.02
CA THR A 640 21.06 72.47 2.92
C THR A 640 21.73 71.74 1.74
N THR A 641 21.13 71.92 0.53
CA THR A 641 21.71 72.28 -0.81
C THR A 641 23.01 71.62 -1.32
N ALA A 642 23.19 71.23 -2.60
CA ALA A 642 22.61 71.74 -3.86
C ALA A 642 22.70 70.75 -5.06
N SER A 643 22.05 71.07 -6.19
CA SER A 643 22.29 70.51 -7.54
C SER A 643 23.56 71.13 -8.19
N PRO A 644 24.17 70.58 -9.28
CA PRO A 644 23.58 70.37 -10.64
C PRO A 644 23.71 68.90 -11.14
N ALA A 645 23.08 68.38 -12.20
CA ALA A 645 22.36 68.88 -13.39
C ALA A 645 23.15 68.89 -14.73
N SER A 646 22.87 67.89 -15.59
CA SER A 646 22.95 67.89 -17.08
C SER A 646 22.05 66.74 -17.58
N GLN A 647 20.98 66.98 -18.35
CA GLN A 647 20.90 67.19 -19.81
C GLN A 647 21.23 65.94 -20.66
N GLY A 648 20.38 65.50 -21.60
CA GLY A 648 19.03 66.02 -21.92
C GLY A 648 18.34 65.35 -23.11
N ASP A 649 17.07 65.75 -23.32
CA ASP A 649 16.23 65.73 -24.54
C ASP A 649 16.02 64.43 -25.36
N GLY A 650 14.80 64.15 -25.86
CA GLY A 650 13.54 64.91 -25.73
C GLY A 650 12.39 64.39 -26.62
N HIS A 651 11.40 65.26 -26.86
CA HIS A 651 10.21 65.12 -27.73
C HIS A 651 9.01 64.29 -27.23
N ALA A 652 8.04 65.02 -26.65
CA ALA A 652 6.59 64.82 -26.83
C ALA A 652 6.09 65.87 -27.88
N PRO A 653 4.86 66.45 -27.92
CA PRO A 653 3.62 66.25 -27.12
C PRO A 653 2.28 66.33 -27.93
N HIS A 654 1.14 66.49 -27.22
CA HIS A 654 -0.14 67.16 -27.65
C HIS A 654 -1.19 66.42 -28.54
N THR A 655 -2.53 66.55 -28.39
CA THR A 655 -3.44 66.85 -27.22
C THR A 655 -4.92 66.42 -27.49
N ALA A 656 -5.71 66.18 -26.42
CA ALA A 656 -7.16 66.45 -26.18
C ALA A 656 -8.32 66.15 -27.20
N ALA A 657 -9.19 65.19 -26.82
CA ALA A 657 -10.64 65.30 -26.43
C ALA A 657 -11.74 66.02 -27.28
N ILE A 658 -13.02 65.87 -26.83
CA ILE A 658 -14.34 66.44 -27.32
C ILE A 658 -15.08 65.57 -28.39
N SER A 659 -16.41 65.27 -28.35
CA SER A 659 -17.49 65.39 -27.32
C SER A 659 -18.81 64.62 -27.65
N SER A 660 -19.57 64.25 -26.60
CA SER A 660 -21.06 64.19 -26.43
C SER A 660 -22.05 63.34 -27.29
N ALA A 661 -22.88 62.56 -26.56
CA ALA A 661 -24.37 62.40 -26.61
C ALA A 661 -25.10 62.03 -27.94
N ASP A 662 -26.10 61.14 -27.96
CA ASP A 662 -27.47 61.38 -27.44
C ASP A 662 -28.24 60.07 -27.05
N ALA A 663 -29.56 60.15 -26.74
CA ALA A 663 -30.36 59.10 -26.10
C ALA A 663 -31.67 58.67 -26.86
N PRO A 664 -32.74 58.07 -26.27
CA PRO A 664 -33.43 56.89 -26.86
C PRO A 664 -34.80 57.17 -27.53
N PRO A 665 -35.51 56.12 -28.01
CA PRO A 665 -36.78 55.79 -27.34
C PRO A 665 -37.09 54.27 -27.19
N ILE A 666 -38.33 53.94 -26.77
CA ILE A 666 -38.80 52.67 -26.18
C ILE A 666 -39.83 51.97 -27.09
N SER A 667 -39.82 50.62 -27.17
CA SER A 667 -41.07 49.80 -27.18
C SER A 667 -40.86 48.27 -27.07
N SER A 668 -41.48 47.71 -26.02
CA SER A 668 -42.27 46.46 -25.94
C SER A 668 -42.33 45.51 -27.17
N THR A 669 -42.16 44.21 -27.01
CA THR A 669 -43.15 43.26 -26.42
C THR A 669 -42.54 41.84 -26.36
N ALA A 670 -43.00 40.85 -25.60
CA ALA A 670 -43.88 40.82 -24.41
C ALA A 670 -43.54 39.53 -23.62
N SER A 671 -43.85 39.48 -22.31
CA SER A 671 -43.64 38.29 -21.49
C SER A 671 -44.80 38.08 -20.53
N GLN A 672 -45.54 36.98 -20.70
CA GLN A 672 -46.54 36.48 -19.75
C GLN A 672 -46.48 34.94 -19.71
N LYS A 673 -46.92 34.38 -18.57
CA LYS A 673 -46.85 32.96 -18.23
C LYS A 673 -48.19 32.27 -18.48
N GLU A 674 -48.15 30.97 -18.74
CA GLU A 674 -48.81 29.92 -17.94
C GLU A 674 -48.09 28.58 -18.24
N VAL A 675 -47.39 27.95 -17.29
CA VAL A 675 -47.88 27.11 -16.18
C VAL A 675 -48.51 25.80 -16.66
N THR A 676 -47.69 24.75 -16.72
CA THR A 676 -48.13 23.36 -16.57
C THR A 676 -47.11 22.58 -15.72
N MET A 677 -47.61 21.98 -14.63
CA MET A 677 -46.99 20.95 -13.78
C MET A 677 -45.46 20.96 -13.60
N ALA A 678 -45.01 21.57 -12.51
CA ALA A 678 -43.68 21.28 -11.96
C ALA A 678 -43.69 19.88 -11.29
N THR A 679 -43.16 18.86 -11.97
CA THR A 679 -42.70 17.65 -11.29
C THR A 679 -41.46 18.01 -10.47
N SER A 680 -41.59 17.99 -9.15
CA SER A 680 -40.54 18.39 -8.22
C SER A 680 -39.34 17.45 -8.29
N ARG A 681 -38.29 17.84 -9.02
CA ARG A 681 -36.96 17.20 -8.89
C ARG A 681 -36.44 17.46 -7.47
N PRO A 682 -36.03 16.43 -6.70
CA PRO A 682 -35.52 16.64 -5.36
C PRO A 682 -34.20 17.44 -5.39
N PRO A 683 -33.93 18.29 -4.39
CA PRO A 683 -32.69 19.05 -4.29
C PRO A 683 -31.54 18.12 -3.84
N GLY A 684 -30.83 17.51 -4.80
CA GLY A 684 -29.72 16.61 -4.49
C GLY A 684 -28.79 16.32 -5.68
N ALA A 685 -27.53 16.03 -5.36
CA ALA A 685 -26.50 15.45 -6.25
C ALA A 685 -26.40 16.04 -7.67
N GLY A 686 -25.94 17.28 -7.78
CA GLY A 686 -25.34 17.79 -9.02
C GLY A 686 -23.83 17.55 -9.00
N CYS A 687 -23.30 16.82 -9.99
CA CYS A 687 -21.85 16.71 -10.19
C CYS A 687 -21.24 18.06 -10.57
N GLY A 688 -19.91 18.21 -10.46
CA GLY A 688 -19.21 19.43 -10.90
C GLY A 688 -18.83 20.44 -9.81
N ARG A 689 -18.79 20.03 -8.53
CA ARG A 689 -17.96 20.73 -7.52
C ARG A 689 -16.46 20.52 -7.75
N VAL A 690 -16.11 19.37 -8.33
CA VAL A 690 -14.74 18.93 -8.62
C VAL A 690 -14.73 18.26 -10.00
N ASN A 691 -13.59 18.31 -10.67
CA ASN A 691 -13.35 17.72 -11.98
C ASN A 691 -12.66 16.35 -11.84
N ALA A 692 -12.97 15.41 -12.73
CA ALA A 692 -12.35 14.08 -12.79
C ALA A 692 -12.12 13.64 -14.25
N ASP A 693 -11.32 12.61 -14.44
CA ASP A 693 -11.09 11.91 -15.72
C ASP A 693 -11.67 10.49 -15.61
N ILE A 694 -12.85 10.29 -16.21
CA ILE A 694 -13.68 9.08 -16.03
C ILE A 694 -13.61 8.21 -17.28
N VAL A 695 -13.22 6.93 -17.11
CA VAL A 695 -13.27 5.92 -18.17
C VAL A 695 -14.34 4.90 -17.84
N PHE A 696 -15.38 4.80 -18.69
CA PHE A 696 -16.34 3.72 -18.63
C PHE A 696 -15.82 2.51 -19.42
N LEU A 697 -15.62 1.40 -18.73
CA LEU A 697 -15.30 0.09 -19.28
C LEU A 697 -16.55 -0.79 -19.31
N VAL A 698 -17.09 -0.98 -20.51
CA VAL A 698 -18.43 -1.49 -20.76
C VAL A 698 -18.36 -2.89 -21.35
N ASP A 699 -18.94 -3.87 -20.68
CA ASP A 699 -19.11 -5.22 -21.22
C ASP A 699 -20.07 -5.21 -22.43
N GLU A 700 -19.70 -5.94 -23.49
CA GLU A 700 -20.52 -6.17 -24.68
C GLU A 700 -20.55 -7.67 -25.08
N SER A 701 -20.35 -8.57 -24.11
CA SER A 701 -20.35 -10.02 -24.31
C SER A 701 -21.72 -10.58 -24.70
N TRP A 702 -21.73 -11.83 -25.18
CA TRP A 702 -22.92 -12.47 -25.75
C TRP A 702 -24.07 -12.73 -24.77
N SER A 703 -23.82 -12.75 -23.45
CA SER A 703 -24.87 -12.89 -22.44
C SER A 703 -25.77 -11.67 -22.35
N ILE A 704 -25.22 -10.47 -22.57
CA ILE A 704 -25.94 -9.20 -22.53
C ILE A 704 -26.98 -9.14 -23.65
N GLY A 705 -26.53 -9.30 -24.91
CA GLY A 705 -27.40 -9.13 -26.08
C GLY A 705 -27.74 -7.66 -26.40
N SER A 706 -28.15 -7.41 -27.64
CA SER A 706 -28.36 -6.05 -28.17
C SER A 706 -29.39 -5.21 -27.40
N ASN A 707 -30.48 -5.82 -26.93
CA ASN A 707 -31.54 -5.10 -26.20
C ASN A 707 -31.07 -4.62 -24.81
N ASN A 708 -30.36 -5.45 -24.06
CA ASN A 708 -29.84 -5.05 -22.75
C ASN A 708 -28.64 -4.12 -22.88
N PHE A 709 -27.83 -4.27 -23.93
CA PHE A 709 -26.78 -3.32 -24.27
C PHE A 709 -27.36 -1.92 -24.59
N ALA A 710 -28.55 -1.84 -25.20
CA ALA A 710 -29.26 -0.57 -25.36
C ALA A 710 -29.67 0.06 -24.01
N LYS A 711 -30.20 -0.74 -23.06
CA LYS A 711 -30.50 -0.27 -21.70
C LYS A 711 -29.25 0.23 -20.96
N LEU A 712 -28.11 -0.45 -21.15
CA LEU A 712 -26.80 -0.06 -20.62
C LEU A 712 -26.33 1.28 -21.23
N LYS A 713 -26.46 1.45 -22.56
CA LYS A 713 -26.21 2.75 -23.21
C LYS A 713 -27.11 3.86 -22.66
N ASP A 714 -28.37 3.59 -22.37
CA ASP A 714 -29.30 4.57 -21.78
C ASP A 714 -29.02 4.86 -20.29
N PHE A 715 -28.43 3.93 -19.54
CA PHE A 715 -27.86 4.20 -18.22
C PHE A 715 -26.65 5.13 -18.31
N LEU A 716 -25.68 4.83 -19.18
CA LEU A 716 -24.52 5.71 -19.44
C LEU A 716 -24.94 7.09 -19.94
N PHE A 717 -25.93 7.15 -20.84
CA PHE A 717 -26.48 8.41 -21.34
C PHE A 717 -27.05 9.25 -20.20
N ARG A 718 -27.87 8.65 -19.31
CA ARG A 718 -28.40 9.32 -18.11
C ARG A 718 -27.29 9.78 -17.17
N VAL A 719 -26.32 8.92 -16.85
CA VAL A 719 -25.17 9.24 -16.00
C VAL A 719 -24.42 10.48 -16.52
N VAL A 720 -24.14 10.54 -17.83
CA VAL A 720 -23.47 11.69 -18.46
C VAL A 720 -24.30 12.98 -18.40
N THR A 721 -25.63 12.92 -18.21
CA THR A 721 -26.44 14.15 -18.03
C THR A 721 -26.17 14.91 -16.73
N TYR A 722 -25.70 14.23 -15.67
CA TYR A 722 -25.48 14.86 -14.35
C TYR A 722 -24.24 15.75 -14.29
N PHE A 723 -23.30 15.61 -15.23
CA PHE A 723 -22.11 16.46 -15.35
C PHE A 723 -22.48 17.77 -16.06
N PRO A 724 -22.31 18.96 -15.44
CA PRO A 724 -22.66 20.24 -16.05
C PRO A 724 -21.60 20.76 -17.02
N SER A 725 -20.33 20.41 -16.79
CA SER A 725 -19.17 20.80 -17.60
C SER A 725 -18.38 19.56 -17.99
N ILE A 726 -18.17 19.37 -19.30
CA ILE A 726 -17.37 18.27 -19.85
C ILE A 726 -16.30 18.85 -20.78
N GLY A 727 -15.05 18.42 -20.61
CA GLY A 727 -13.88 18.89 -21.37
C GLY A 727 -12.70 19.28 -20.47
N PRO A 728 -11.65 19.93 -21.01
CA PRO A 728 -10.38 20.16 -20.30
C PRO A 728 -10.49 20.99 -19.01
N GLN A 729 -11.52 21.83 -18.89
CA GLN A 729 -11.82 22.66 -17.71
C GLN A 729 -12.98 22.08 -16.86
N GLY A 730 -13.47 20.89 -17.23
CA GLY A 730 -14.58 20.18 -16.60
C GLY A 730 -14.21 18.74 -16.28
N THR A 731 -15.19 17.85 -16.24
CA THR A 731 -14.95 16.39 -16.23
C THR A 731 -14.58 15.92 -17.64
N GLN A 732 -13.62 15.02 -17.81
CA GLN A 732 -13.40 14.36 -19.10
C GLN A 732 -13.92 12.93 -19.05
N ILE A 733 -14.44 12.43 -20.17
CA ILE A 733 -15.08 11.12 -20.24
C ILE A 733 -14.57 10.35 -21.46
N ALA A 734 -14.14 9.11 -21.23
CA ALA A 734 -13.82 8.13 -22.25
C ALA A 734 -14.75 6.92 -22.14
N VAL A 735 -14.96 6.22 -23.26
CA VAL A 735 -15.75 4.98 -23.31
C VAL A 735 -14.97 3.92 -24.07
N VAL A 736 -14.76 2.78 -23.40
CA VAL A 736 -14.17 1.57 -23.93
C VAL A 736 -15.18 0.44 -23.76
N HIS A 737 -15.53 -0.26 -24.83
CA HIS A 737 -16.38 -1.45 -24.76
C HIS A 737 -15.55 -2.70 -25.03
N TYR A 738 -15.82 -3.80 -24.32
CA TYR A 738 -14.98 -4.99 -24.37
C TYR A 738 -15.79 -6.29 -24.48
N SER A 739 -15.24 -7.16 -25.32
CA SER A 739 -15.53 -8.59 -25.40
C SER A 739 -14.19 -9.33 -25.40
N ASP A 740 -13.88 -10.13 -26.43
CA ASP A 740 -12.56 -10.78 -26.57
C ASP A 740 -11.41 -9.77 -26.69
N GLN A 741 -11.68 -8.59 -27.25
CA GLN A 741 -10.74 -7.47 -27.36
C GLN A 741 -11.45 -6.15 -27.00
N PRO A 742 -10.84 -5.30 -26.13
CA PRO A 742 -11.35 -3.97 -25.85
C PRO A 742 -11.25 -3.05 -27.08
N ARG A 743 -12.27 -2.21 -27.29
CA ARG A 743 -12.35 -1.22 -28.36
C ARG A 743 -12.71 0.14 -27.77
N VAL A 744 -12.02 1.19 -28.23
CA VAL A 744 -12.23 2.56 -27.78
C VAL A 744 -13.26 3.24 -28.70
N GLU A 745 -14.38 3.70 -28.15
CA GLU A 745 -15.31 4.56 -28.89
C GLU A 745 -14.78 6.01 -28.89
N PHE A 746 -14.37 6.51 -27.72
CA PHE A 746 -13.72 7.82 -27.60
C PHE A 746 -12.80 7.96 -26.37
N ARG A 747 -11.81 8.85 -26.50
CA ARG A 747 -10.78 9.15 -25.49
C ARG A 747 -11.12 10.39 -24.65
N LEU A 748 -10.43 10.58 -23.52
CA LEU A 748 -10.67 11.67 -22.55
C LEU A 748 -10.62 13.07 -23.23
N ASN A 749 -9.62 13.33 -24.06
CA ASN A 749 -9.44 14.62 -24.75
C ASN A 749 -10.27 14.80 -26.04
N GLN A 750 -11.06 13.80 -26.45
CA GLN A 750 -11.72 13.77 -27.77
C GLN A 750 -12.95 14.68 -27.86
N TYR A 751 -13.68 14.88 -26.77
CA TYR A 751 -14.87 15.73 -26.72
C TYR A 751 -14.75 16.80 -25.63
N ARG A 752 -15.27 18.01 -25.94
CA ARG A 752 -15.17 19.19 -25.09
C ARG A 752 -16.53 19.79 -24.73
N ASP A 753 -17.59 18.99 -24.88
CA ASP A 753 -18.95 19.35 -24.51
C ASP A 753 -19.79 18.09 -24.26
N ARG A 754 -20.80 18.22 -23.38
CA ARG A 754 -21.70 17.12 -23.01
C ARG A 754 -22.54 16.62 -24.19
N SER A 755 -22.99 17.51 -25.07
CA SER A 755 -23.87 17.15 -26.19
C SER A 755 -23.16 16.25 -27.20
N SER A 756 -21.85 16.41 -27.39
CA SER A 756 -21.05 15.54 -28.25
C SER A 756 -20.73 14.18 -27.63
N VAL A 757 -20.47 14.10 -26.33
CA VAL A 757 -20.37 12.80 -25.62
C VAL A 757 -21.70 12.04 -25.68
N LEU A 758 -22.82 12.70 -25.42
CA LEU A 758 -24.16 12.11 -25.53
C LEU A 758 -24.51 11.68 -26.98
N ARG A 759 -23.98 12.38 -27.99
CA ARG A 759 -24.12 12.01 -29.41
C ARG A 759 -23.29 10.77 -29.75
N ALA A 760 -22.05 10.68 -29.26
CA ALA A 760 -21.18 9.52 -29.43
C ALA A 760 -21.72 8.28 -28.72
N LEU A 761 -22.21 8.41 -27.48
CA LEU A 761 -22.85 7.32 -26.73
C LEU A 761 -24.04 6.69 -27.48
N ARG A 762 -24.81 7.48 -28.25
CA ARG A 762 -25.87 6.92 -29.12
C ARG A 762 -25.31 6.07 -30.26
N GLY A 763 -24.13 6.41 -30.78
CA GLY A 763 -23.46 5.73 -31.90
C GLY A 763 -22.91 4.32 -31.58
N VAL A 764 -22.50 4.06 -30.33
CA VAL A 764 -21.85 2.82 -29.89
C VAL A 764 -22.56 1.57 -30.40
N ARG A 765 -21.82 0.64 -31.02
CA ARG A 765 -22.37 -0.61 -31.59
C ARG A 765 -21.98 -1.82 -30.75
N TYR A 766 -22.98 -2.65 -30.43
CA TYR A 766 -22.81 -3.95 -29.79
C TYR A 766 -22.07 -4.92 -30.73
N GLY A 767 -20.93 -5.46 -30.28
CA GLY A 767 -20.16 -6.48 -31.01
C GLY A 767 -20.53 -7.92 -30.66
N GLY A 768 -20.71 -8.23 -29.38
CA GLY A 768 -20.78 -9.61 -28.89
C GLY A 768 -19.39 -10.26 -28.74
N GLY A 769 -19.30 -11.29 -27.90
CA GLY A 769 -18.10 -12.11 -27.70
C GLY A 769 -17.97 -12.58 -26.25
N ASN A 770 -16.75 -12.88 -25.81
CA ASN A 770 -16.44 -13.35 -24.47
C ASN A 770 -16.21 -12.24 -23.43
N THR A 771 -16.52 -12.52 -22.17
CA THR A 771 -16.34 -11.60 -21.03
C THR A 771 -14.87 -11.58 -20.56
N LYS A 772 -13.99 -10.78 -21.19
CA LYS A 772 -12.57 -10.66 -20.82
C LYS A 772 -12.28 -9.37 -20.02
N THR A 773 -12.89 -9.28 -18.85
CA THR A 773 -12.87 -8.10 -17.96
C THR A 773 -11.46 -7.75 -17.49
N GLY A 774 -10.61 -8.73 -17.19
CA GLY A 774 -9.22 -8.49 -16.77
C GLY A 774 -8.39 -7.83 -17.87
N ARG A 775 -8.53 -8.32 -19.10
CA ARG A 775 -7.98 -7.69 -20.33
C ARG A 775 -8.56 -6.29 -20.56
N GLY A 776 -9.85 -6.09 -20.30
CA GLY A 776 -10.51 -4.77 -20.35
C GLY A 776 -9.84 -3.74 -19.46
N ILE A 777 -9.71 -4.05 -18.16
CA ILE A 777 -9.07 -3.20 -17.16
C ILE A 777 -7.60 -2.94 -17.56
N SER A 778 -6.86 -4.01 -17.92
CA SER A 778 -5.46 -3.92 -18.38
C SER A 778 -5.27 -2.97 -19.56
N TYR A 779 -6.21 -2.96 -20.51
CA TYR A 779 -6.14 -2.12 -21.70
C TYR A 779 -6.44 -0.65 -21.37
N VAL A 780 -7.43 -0.38 -20.50
CA VAL A 780 -7.76 0.99 -20.07
C VAL A 780 -6.58 1.65 -19.35
N LEU A 781 -5.98 0.95 -18.38
CA LEU A 781 -4.80 1.44 -17.66
C LEU A 781 -3.62 1.71 -18.60
N ARG A 782 -3.41 0.86 -19.61
CA ARG A 782 -2.26 1.00 -20.52
C ARG A 782 -2.48 1.99 -21.66
N GLU A 783 -3.72 2.23 -22.12
CA GLU A 783 -3.98 2.97 -23.36
C GLU A 783 -4.89 4.21 -23.22
N LEU A 784 -5.59 4.40 -22.09
CA LEU A 784 -6.46 5.56 -21.86
C LEU A 784 -5.94 6.46 -20.72
N PHE A 785 -5.47 5.87 -19.62
CA PHE A 785 -4.78 6.60 -18.55
C PHE A 785 -3.33 6.94 -18.94
N LYS A 786 -3.22 7.91 -19.85
CA LYS A 786 -2.00 8.50 -20.41
C LYS A 786 -2.23 9.98 -20.67
N GLU A 787 -1.28 10.84 -20.32
CA GLU A 787 -1.37 12.29 -20.59
C GLU A 787 -1.61 12.59 -22.08
N SER A 788 -0.89 11.89 -22.95
CA SER A 788 -1.04 11.99 -24.41
C SER A 788 -2.41 11.54 -24.95
N MET A 789 -3.24 10.89 -24.13
CA MET A 789 -4.62 10.48 -24.44
C MET A 789 -5.68 11.34 -23.71
N GLY A 790 -5.22 12.35 -22.95
CA GLY A 790 -6.05 13.36 -22.30
C GLY A 790 -6.08 13.28 -20.77
N MET A 791 -5.44 12.29 -20.15
CA MET A 791 -5.34 12.22 -18.69
C MET A 791 -4.65 13.47 -18.13
N ARG A 792 -5.23 14.09 -17.12
CA ARG A 792 -4.64 15.21 -16.39
C ARG A 792 -4.04 14.68 -15.08
N PRO A 793 -2.80 15.04 -14.71
CA PRO A 793 -2.22 14.56 -13.45
C PRO A 793 -3.01 15.08 -12.24
N ASP A 794 -3.42 16.36 -12.25
CA ASP A 794 -3.98 17.03 -11.07
C ASP A 794 -5.48 16.74 -10.78
N VAL A 795 -6.08 15.70 -11.39
CA VAL A 795 -7.51 15.41 -11.26
C VAL A 795 -7.80 13.91 -11.05
N PRO A 796 -8.81 13.54 -10.25
CA PRO A 796 -9.15 12.14 -9.99
C PRO A 796 -9.41 11.26 -11.21
N HIS A 797 -8.65 10.16 -11.30
CA HIS A 797 -8.78 9.13 -12.33
C HIS A 797 -9.78 8.05 -11.88
N VAL A 798 -10.85 7.84 -12.66
CA VAL A 798 -11.95 6.95 -12.25
C VAL A 798 -12.24 5.91 -13.31
N LEU A 799 -12.18 4.63 -12.95
CA LEU A 799 -12.54 3.50 -13.80
C LEU A 799 -13.88 2.92 -13.37
N VAL A 800 -14.92 3.10 -14.20
CA VAL A 800 -16.23 2.47 -14.00
C VAL A 800 -16.30 1.18 -14.81
N VAL A 801 -16.33 0.03 -14.13
CA VAL A 801 -16.47 -1.30 -14.75
C VAL A 801 -17.93 -1.74 -14.69
N ILE A 802 -18.53 -2.06 -15.83
CA ILE A 802 -19.91 -2.56 -15.94
C ILE A 802 -19.89 -3.96 -16.58
N THR A 803 -20.55 -4.96 -15.96
CA THR A 803 -20.66 -6.34 -16.46
C THR A 803 -21.92 -7.05 -15.94
N ASP A 804 -22.37 -8.08 -16.65
CA ASP A 804 -23.57 -8.88 -16.36
C ASP A 804 -23.27 -10.28 -15.81
N GLY A 805 -21.99 -10.65 -15.73
CA GLY A 805 -21.57 -12.03 -15.50
C GLY A 805 -20.23 -12.15 -14.79
N LYS A 806 -19.57 -13.30 -15.01
CA LYS A 806 -18.27 -13.63 -14.45
C LYS A 806 -17.18 -13.51 -15.51
N ALA A 807 -16.07 -12.89 -15.17
CA ALA A 807 -14.91 -12.76 -16.05
C ALA A 807 -14.34 -14.13 -16.41
N GLN A 808 -14.00 -14.29 -17.69
CA GLN A 808 -13.33 -15.46 -18.24
C GLN A 808 -11.80 -15.30 -18.27
N ASP A 809 -11.26 -14.35 -17.51
CA ASP A 809 -9.83 -14.08 -17.32
C ASP A 809 -9.59 -13.46 -15.93
N ASN A 810 -8.33 -13.42 -15.47
CA ASN A 810 -8.03 -13.05 -14.09
C ASN A 810 -8.06 -11.52 -13.88
N VAL A 811 -9.10 -11.04 -13.19
CA VAL A 811 -9.30 -9.62 -12.85
C VAL A 811 -8.44 -9.12 -11.68
N LEU A 812 -7.94 -10.01 -10.80
CA LEU A 812 -7.26 -9.60 -9.57
C LEU A 812 -5.95 -8.81 -9.82
N PRO A 813 -5.02 -9.24 -10.69
CA PRO A 813 -3.82 -8.45 -11.00
C PRO A 813 -4.13 -7.06 -11.59
N PRO A 814 -4.93 -6.89 -12.66
CA PRO A 814 -5.17 -5.57 -13.22
C PRO A 814 -5.98 -4.65 -12.29
N SER A 815 -6.89 -5.18 -11.46
CA SER A 815 -7.56 -4.38 -10.43
C SER A 815 -6.65 -3.95 -9.28
N ARG A 816 -5.64 -4.76 -8.91
CA ARG A 816 -4.56 -4.29 -8.00
C ARG A 816 -3.73 -3.18 -8.65
N ILE A 817 -3.37 -3.35 -9.93
CA ILE A 817 -2.58 -2.37 -10.68
C ILE A 817 -3.33 -1.03 -10.83
N ALA A 818 -4.64 -1.05 -11.05
CA ALA A 818 -5.47 0.17 -11.10
C ALA A 818 -5.30 1.03 -9.84
N ARG A 819 -5.47 0.41 -8.66
CA ARG A 819 -5.35 1.11 -7.36
C ARG A 819 -3.93 1.61 -7.08
N SER A 820 -2.89 0.84 -7.43
CA SER A 820 -1.49 1.31 -7.30
C SER A 820 -1.10 2.43 -8.29
N LEU A 821 -1.97 2.75 -9.25
CA LEU A 821 -1.83 3.87 -10.19
C LEU A 821 -2.81 5.02 -9.87
N GLY A 822 -3.34 5.08 -8.64
CA GLY A 822 -4.29 6.13 -8.21
C GLY A 822 -5.71 5.98 -8.78
N VAL A 823 -5.98 5.00 -9.64
CA VAL A 823 -7.26 4.89 -10.33
C VAL A 823 -8.34 4.28 -9.42
N SER A 824 -9.28 5.11 -8.99
CA SER A 824 -10.46 4.69 -8.22
C SER A 824 -11.36 3.79 -9.07
N VAL A 825 -11.66 2.58 -8.61
CA VAL A 825 -12.42 1.56 -9.37
C VAL A 825 -13.84 1.42 -8.82
N LEU A 826 -14.84 1.78 -9.62
CA LEU A 826 -16.26 1.58 -9.32
C LEU A 826 -16.81 0.41 -10.14
N ALA A 827 -17.48 -0.53 -9.48
CA ALA A 827 -18.03 -1.72 -10.12
C ALA A 827 -19.57 -1.70 -10.12
N VAL A 828 -20.17 -1.89 -11.31
CA VAL A 828 -21.62 -1.99 -11.52
C VAL A 828 -21.93 -3.38 -12.06
N GLY A 829 -22.46 -4.24 -11.19
CA GLY A 829 -22.97 -5.56 -11.56
C GLY A 829 -24.42 -5.50 -12.03
N VAL A 830 -24.78 -6.36 -12.98
CA VAL A 830 -26.16 -6.54 -13.45
C VAL A 830 -26.51 -8.03 -13.48
N GLU A 831 -27.76 -8.37 -13.17
CA GLU A 831 -28.38 -9.71 -13.33
C GLU A 831 -27.60 -10.88 -12.68
N ARG A 832 -26.58 -11.43 -13.38
CA ARG A 832 -25.81 -12.62 -12.99
C ARG A 832 -24.36 -12.30 -12.60
N ALA A 833 -24.00 -11.02 -12.48
CA ALA A 833 -22.64 -10.61 -12.18
C ALA A 833 -22.15 -11.14 -10.81
N ASP A 834 -20.93 -11.66 -10.77
CA ASP A 834 -20.36 -12.29 -9.58
C ASP A 834 -19.98 -11.23 -8.53
N VAL A 835 -20.81 -11.08 -7.50
CA VAL A 835 -20.65 -10.03 -6.47
C VAL A 835 -19.31 -10.13 -5.73
N ASP A 836 -18.77 -11.33 -5.51
CA ASP A 836 -17.48 -11.49 -4.85
C ASP A 836 -16.30 -11.23 -5.80
N GLU A 837 -16.49 -11.38 -7.10
CA GLU A 837 -15.55 -10.90 -8.12
C GLU A 837 -15.58 -9.37 -8.27
N LEU A 838 -16.77 -8.75 -8.30
CA LEU A 838 -16.92 -7.30 -8.30
C LEU A 838 -16.32 -6.65 -7.05
N ARG A 839 -16.50 -7.27 -5.86
CA ARG A 839 -15.79 -6.89 -4.62
C ARG A 839 -14.27 -6.97 -4.73
N ARG A 840 -13.72 -7.90 -5.52
CA ARG A 840 -12.26 -8.00 -5.77
C ARG A 840 -11.77 -6.99 -6.81
N ILE A 841 -12.63 -6.64 -7.76
CA ILE A 841 -12.39 -5.61 -8.77
C ILE A 841 -12.31 -4.23 -8.11
N ALA A 842 -13.33 -3.85 -7.34
CA ALA A 842 -13.40 -2.56 -6.65
C ALA A 842 -12.46 -2.50 -5.42
N ALA A 843 -12.45 -3.57 -4.61
CA ALA A 843 -11.88 -3.66 -3.24
C ALA A 843 -12.60 -2.76 -2.21
N PRO A 844 -12.45 -2.99 -0.89
CA PRO A 844 -13.03 -2.10 0.13
C PRO A 844 -12.35 -0.73 0.13
N THR A 845 -13.14 0.34 0.12
CA THR A 845 -12.69 1.74 0.20
C THR A 845 -13.52 2.51 1.24
N SER A 846 -13.24 3.81 1.43
CA SER A 846 -13.95 4.69 2.36
C SER A 846 -15.34 5.15 1.88
N TYR A 847 -15.67 4.92 0.61
CA TYR A 847 -16.94 5.29 -0.03
C TYR A 847 -17.60 4.07 -0.69
N LYS A 848 -18.87 4.21 -1.12
CA LYS A 848 -19.53 3.12 -1.85
C LYS A 848 -18.99 3.04 -3.28
N ASN A 849 -18.28 1.96 -3.60
CA ASN A 849 -17.71 1.72 -4.93
C ASN A 849 -18.32 0.49 -5.64
N LEU A 850 -19.27 -0.21 -5.02
CA LEU A 850 -19.93 -1.39 -5.57
C LEU A 850 -21.46 -1.19 -5.67
N PHE A 851 -22.01 -1.39 -6.86
CA PHE A 851 -23.42 -1.24 -7.19
C PHE A 851 -23.91 -2.50 -7.89
N PHE A 852 -25.18 -2.85 -7.69
CA PHE A 852 -25.76 -4.07 -8.26
C PHE A 852 -27.23 -3.83 -8.64
N ALA A 853 -27.59 -4.13 -9.90
CA ALA A 853 -28.95 -4.09 -10.41
C ALA A 853 -29.45 -5.52 -10.71
N SER A 854 -30.62 -5.90 -10.22
CA SER A 854 -31.15 -7.26 -10.41
C SER A 854 -31.55 -7.58 -11.86
N SER A 855 -31.82 -6.54 -12.65
CA SER A 855 -32.03 -6.56 -14.10
C SER A 855 -31.43 -5.30 -14.73
N PHE A 856 -31.21 -5.33 -16.05
CA PHE A 856 -30.91 -4.13 -16.84
C PHE A 856 -32.06 -3.09 -16.82
N ASP A 857 -33.26 -3.49 -16.43
CA ASP A 857 -34.39 -2.57 -16.21
C ASP A 857 -34.30 -1.85 -14.85
N ASP A 858 -33.52 -2.36 -13.90
CA ASP A 858 -33.36 -1.81 -12.54
C ASP A 858 -32.26 -0.74 -12.44
N PHE A 859 -31.57 -0.42 -13.54
CA PHE A 859 -30.60 0.69 -13.59
C PHE A 859 -31.11 2.03 -12.99
N PRO A 860 -32.39 2.46 -13.16
CA PRO A 860 -32.90 3.67 -12.50
C PRO A 860 -32.86 3.62 -10.96
N LEU A 861 -32.90 2.43 -10.36
CA LEU A 861 -32.92 2.25 -8.90
C LEU A 861 -31.55 2.52 -8.27
N ILE A 862 -30.47 2.14 -8.97
CA ILE A 862 -29.09 2.40 -8.52
C ILE A 862 -28.52 3.75 -9.01
N GLU A 863 -29.16 4.39 -9.99
CA GLU A 863 -28.65 5.62 -10.64
C GLU A 863 -28.33 6.74 -9.63
N GLY A 864 -29.24 7.03 -8.70
CA GLY A 864 -29.05 8.10 -7.72
C GLY A 864 -27.91 7.86 -6.74
N GLU A 865 -27.72 6.62 -6.31
CA GLU A 865 -26.66 6.22 -5.38
C GLU A 865 -25.29 6.12 -6.08
N PHE A 866 -25.29 5.62 -7.32
CA PHE A 866 -24.13 5.59 -8.20
C PHE A 866 -23.62 7.01 -8.51
N ILE A 867 -24.51 7.93 -8.90
CA ILE A 867 -24.17 9.35 -9.11
C ILE A 867 -23.72 10.02 -7.81
N GLY A 868 -24.40 9.77 -6.69
CA GLY A 868 -24.02 10.29 -5.38
C GLY A 868 -22.59 9.90 -4.98
N SER A 869 -22.15 8.69 -5.35
CA SER A 869 -20.82 8.17 -5.06
C SER A 869 -19.77 8.62 -6.09
N LEU A 870 -20.08 8.52 -7.38
CA LEU A 870 -19.24 8.95 -8.51
C LEU A 870 -18.86 10.43 -8.43
N CYS A 871 -19.69 11.24 -7.78
CA CYS A 871 -19.50 12.68 -7.58
C CYS A 871 -19.31 13.06 -6.10
N SER A 872 -18.89 12.11 -5.26
CA SER A 872 -18.61 12.33 -3.83
C SER A 872 -17.20 12.88 -3.58
N GLU A 873 -17.08 13.81 -2.63
CA GLU A 873 -15.78 14.36 -2.21
C GLU A 873 -14.87 13.31 -1.53
N SER A 874 -15.45 12.18 -1.07
CA SER A 874 -14.74 10.99 -0.56
C SER A 874 -14.02 10.17 -1.63
N LEU A 875 -14.62 9.99 -2.82
CA LEU A 875 -13.95 9.34 -3.97
C LEU A 875 -12.76 10.20 -4.44
N LEU A 876 -12.94 11.51 -4.43
CA LEU A 876 -11.98 12.50 -4.92
C LEU A 876 -10.84 12.77 -3.93
N SER A 877 -10.98 12.37 -2.65
CA SER A 877 -9.92 12.40 -1.64
C SER A 877 -9.10 11.11 -1.61
N GLU A 878 -9.70 9.94 -1.90
CA GLU A 878 -8.93 8.71 -2.13
C GLU A 878 -7.91 8.88 -3.26
N PHE A 879 -8.27 9.57 -4.35
CA PHE A 879 -7.31 9.91 -5.41
C PHE A 879 -6.14 10.76 -4.90
N LYS A 880 -6.37 11.80 -4.08
CA LYS A 880 -5.27 12.60 -3.53
C LYS A 880 -4.37 11.77 -2.62
N GLN A 881 -4.98 10.92 -1.78
CA GLN A 881 -4.26 9.93 -1.00
C GLN A 881 -3.44 8.99 -1.89
N ALA A 882 -3.96 8.59 -3.06
CA ALA A 882 -3.32 7.64 -3.96
C ALA A 882 -2.38 8.26 -5.00
N ASP A 883 -2.39 9.57 -5.23
CA ASP A 883 -1.29 10.32 -5.85
C ASP A 883 -0.12 10.40 -4.86
N ASP A 884 -0.37 10.77 -3.60
CA ASP A 884 0.64 10.71 -2.53
C ASP A 884 1.14 9.27 -2.29
N GLU A 885 0.27 8.26 -2.40
CA GLU A 885 0.63 6.84 -2.25
C GLU A 885 1.35 6.31 -3.50
N SER A 886 0.95 6.65 -4.73
CA SER A 886 1.63 6.18 -5.96
C SER A 886 2.95 6.90 -6.23
N ALA A 887 3.12 8.13 -5.75
CA ALA A 887 4.44 8.76 -5.57
C ALA A 887 5.35 7.98 -4.60
N GLN A 888 4.78 7.09 -3.76
CA GLN A 888 5.49 6.19 -2.84
C GLN A 888 5.47 4.71 -3.29
N LEU A 889 4.61 4.28 -4.23
CA LEU A 889 4.34 2.87 -4.55
C LEU A 889 5.08 2.30 -5.77
N ASP A 890 6.21 2.91 -6.13
CA ASP A 890 7.12 2.45 -7.19
C ASP A 890 7.91 1.18 -6.77
N THR A 891 7.23 0.15 -6.24
CA THR A 891 7.82 -1.17 -5.90
C THR A 891 6.77 -2.31 -5.80
N PRO A 892 6.89 -3.42 -6.57
CA PRO A 892 5.89 -4.50 -6.53
C PRO A 892 5.92 -5.44 -5.31
N THR A 893 4.74 -6.02 -5.02
CA THR A 893 4.54 -7.25 -4.21
C THR A 893 3.73 -8.31 -5.00
N ASP A 894 3.45 -9.47 -4.39
CA ASP A 894 3.24 -10.75 -5.10
C ASP A 894 2.16 -11.67 -4.46
N TYR A 895 2.21 -12.97 -4.76
CA TYR A 895 1.61 -14.13 -4.06
C TYR A 895 0.11 -14.41 -4.32
N PRO A 896 -0.38 -15.65 -4.06
CA PRO A 896 0.12 -16.99 -4.48
C PRO A 896 -1.07 -17.84 -5.07
N GLU A 897 -1.17 -19.18 -5.19
CA GLU A 897 -0.32 -20.39 -4.98
C GLU A 897 -0.87 -21.56 -5.86
N ALA A 898 -0.29 -22.78 -5.82
CA ALA A 898 -0.86 -23.99 -6.47
C ALA A 898 -0.35 -25.33 -5.87
N PRO A 899 -1.20 -26.39 -5.80
CA PRO A 899 -0.68 -27.76 -5.95
C PRO A 899 -1.63 -28.79 -6.62
N ASN A 900 -1.16 -29.53 -7.64
CA ASN A 900 -0.92 -31.00 -7.56
C ASN A 900 -0.39 -31.69 -8.85
N LYS A 901 0.17 -32.89 -8.66
CA LYS A 901 0.84 -33.83 -9.62
C LYS A 901 -0.16 -34.68 -10.45
N PRO A 902 0.27 -35.60 -11.37
CA PRO A 902 1.56 -35.77 -12.09
C PRO A 902 1.42 -35.93 -13.65
N GLN A 903 2.54 -36.08 -14.38
CA GLN A 903 2.57 -36.66 -15.75
C GLN A 903 3.82 -37.52 -16.03
N PRO A 904 3.66 -38.65 -16.74
CA PRO A 904 4.70 -39.29 -17.55
C PRO A 904 4.18 -39.62 -18.99
N PRO A 905 5.00 -40.19 -19.89
CA PRO A 905 6.16 -39.58 -20.55
C PRO A 905 5.94 -39.42 -22.08
N CYS A 906 6.73 -38.57 -22.74
CA CYS A 906 6.67 -38.37 -24.19
C CYS A 906 7.32 -39.52 -25.00
N PRO A 907 6.77 -39.85 -26.19
CA PRO A 907 7.53 -40.44 -27.29
C PRO A 907 7.69 -39.46 -28.47
N SER A 908 8.94 -39.25 -28.88
CA SER A 908 9.33 -38.66 -30.19
C SER A 908 9.20 -39.71 -31.32
N PRO A 909 9.47 -39.45 -32.63
CA PRO A 909 10.04 -38.22 -33.22
C PRO A 909 9.52 -37.79 -34.64
N CYS A 910 10.14 -36.71 -35.13
CA CYS A 910 10.55 -36.44 -36.53
C CYS A 910 9.62 -35.75 -37.57
N MET A 911 10.32 -35.01 -38.44
CA MET A 911 9.95 -34.42 -39.74
C MET A 911 9.05 -33.16 -39.77
N LYS A 912 9.21 -32.22 -40.72
CA LYS A 912 10.38 -31.73 -41.51
C LYS A 912 9.93 -30.53 -42.37
N VAL A 913 10.83 -29.58 -42.71
CA VAL A 913 10.63 -28.52 -43.74
C VAL A 913 9.57 -27.47 -43.31
N LEU A 914 9.66 -26.17 -43.66
CA LEU A 914 10.51 -25.43 -44.61
C LEU A 914 11.28 -24.31 -43.91
#